data_AF-A0ABD0SA69-F1
#
_entry.id   AF-A0ABD0SA69-F1
#
_cell.length_a   1.000
_cell.length_b   1.000
_cell.length_c   1.000
_cell.angle_alpha   90.00
_cell.angle_beta   90.00
_cell.angle_gamma   90.00
#
_symmetry.space_group_name_H-M   'P 1'
#
loop_
_entity.id
_entity.type
_entity.pdbx_description
1 polymer ?
#
loop_
_entity_poly.entity_id
_entity_poly.type
_entity_poly.pdbx_seq_one_letter_code
_entity_poly.pdbx_strand_id
1 'polypeptide(L)'
;MTPIILEGNTLGQRHQHYNRLVKEALASNKGETSDKISHEDNDIDNFLKIDIASHNRDVNYILEVLKCKDLLYVTRAIKKSRWLITDTNYSHIINPKYLHKELFPYMMQKAKSKLLLHIRLYLRDEKRVAQFYNYCKQFDVKLALKWLHYCPLQFALNEFHNHIDEISISRFKRFCHRSFEFLDKVAASSKRPDWYKKYYYTEVQFLIRHKTDKFLNYADILSEGYICFLKRKHFQFVMKTCPQRIFNDLKFFISLVSHTKLIKYTDKELIKKNLLKCSQQRDVTQKARSFEVLVKFLPKIEFSDRIEVLKAFYDTTSRKDWKTPCGVWRVHYFFYALNDYMRINILRVYRWFQCMPFDVAYREITSLIETSEETDERVTLIRILVKCTEGNLENIRTVLKYYHDTHVNELNQFKENFVDQILSCVAINKFDTEMWTLLDNLFCSMDVYKNSSSNTKYVETIIVYKIIHDQIIPEIIESKFKFQTLGYYKNKLNPEEREKLFIYLYERQIKNVENKTMTSEIEFKIIVKSLELTVQLMADWDKEITEFPKVFNKIIEFITIRKQKKWAWDIDLSTFYNIRKKWRRHFFDYSLILNPSKQVLLNVLKHNPNMLNMYQKEVASIRFDDPISLQLILSKIKIYWADTLAKEWISGYLFYLNDIGKQSMAIQSLAVLLSQTEFLDIVHKYIPEEDTINWKANEIEHGCGKSFAINIHRVRPLLDTDVLLWFAKGKYIKFAVTSLNAIFSNLSNVDREEYISNLTKVPMYLQKHGIHMAFMEFDKLIPILETIWKTTTNPTIRNSVFLTTHELLCKQSRKSKILKLWELLEYFIENLSDTEDVTIIQECGSLYKIPEMVKYEYFMKSYRYLKSLPKKHYTYAVNLITDYVDFVIEKCDRDFVEERILEGWNDGHYYSAELFFKYLLFIQDKEFELDTYDRLVKPKFLRLRDNLFKDLPFNVRYGVIKYKRVPVNLYKRLLNDFKRILKLPEDYVDLRTFELMTDFVEILQHHFSPKIDYSNDFDEVLKTPLLCDFAKACSKHLQRDIETFTRTIFTFEHVLDRMLYCFQIGTFHRLQIYKYMLVDQSKIEIYLLVHSMMPKNVYEGDEQSVKDEIISMLCSHPSKEIKMICQHCYRDKNNH
;
A
#
# COMPACT_ATOMS: atom_id res chain seq x y z
N MET A 1 -38.21 39.84 20.34
CA MET A 1 -38.02 40.69 19.14
C MET A 1 -38.75 40.04 17.97
N THR A 2 -39.22 40.81 17.00
CA THR A 2 -39.79 40.26 15.75
C THR A 2 -38.68 39.53 14.98
N PRO A 3 -38.91 38.31 14.45
CA PRO A 3 -37.88 37.54 13.76
C PRO A 3 -37.33 38.28 12.53
N ILE A 4 -36.00 38.27 12.32
CA ILE A 4 -35.40 38.92 11.15
C ILE A 4 -35.75 38.20 9.85
N ILE A 5 -36.28 38.94 8.87
CA ILE A 5 -36.55 38.46 7.51
C ILE A 5 -35.49 39.04 6.56
N LEU A 6 -34.84 38.17 5.77
CA LEU A 6 -33.82 38.59 4.81
C LEU A 6 -34.42 38.99 3.45
N GLU A 7 -34.12 40.20 2.98
CA GLU A 7 -34.44 40.72 1.65
C GLU A 7 -33.56 40.13 0.54
N GLY A 8 -34.13 40.00 -0.67
CA GLY A 8 -33.43 39.57 -1.87
C GLY A 8 -33.93 38.22 -2.42
N ASN A 9 -33.76 38.04 -3.74
CA ASN A 9 -34.25 36.88 -4.47
C ASN A 9 -33.23 35.74 -4.53
N THR A 10 -31.92 36.04 -4.54
CA THR A 10 -30.85 35.03 -4.61
C THR A 10 -30.12 34.84 -3.27
N LEU A 11 -29.41 33.71 -3.12
CA LEU A 11 -28.56 33.47 -1.94
C LEU A 11 -27.54 34.61 -1.72
N GLY A 12 -27.00 35.17 -2.81
CA GLY A 12 -26.04 36.26 -2.76
C GLY A 12 -26.66 37.55 -2.22
N GLN A 13 -27.84 37.92 -2.72
CA GLN A 13 -28.56 39.13 -2.28
C GLN A 13 -28.98 39.02 -0.81
N ARG A 14 -29.54 37.89 -0.37
CA ARG A 14 -29.90 37.68 1.04
C ARG A 14 -28.70 37.73 1.97
N HIS A 15 -27.56 37.18 1.54
CA HIS A 15 -26.33 37.28 2.31
C HIS A 15 -25.79 38.72 2.39
N GLN A 16 -25.93 39.52 1.32
CA GLN A 16 -25.59 40.94 1.34
C GLN A 16 -26.49 41.72 2.30
N HIS A 17 -27.80 41.45 2.30
CA HIS A 17 -28.73 42.06 3.25
C HIS A 17 -28.37 41.73 4.70
N TYR A 18 -28.12 40.45 5.01
CA TYR A 18 -27.65 40.05 6.35
C TYR A 18 -26.39 40.82 6.77
N ASN A 19 -25.39 40.94 5.88
CA ASN A 19 -24.17 41.69 6.19
C ASN A 19 -24.44 43.19 6.42
N ARG A 20 -25.48 43.76 5.81
CA ARG A 20 -25.91 45.13 6.06
C ARG A 20 -26.51 45.27 7.47
N LEU A 21 -27.42 44.37 7.85
CA LEU A 21 -28.02 44.33 9.19
C LEU A 21 -26.97 44.22 10.30
N VAL A 22 -25.94 43.38 10.09
CA VAL A 22 -24.81 43.28 11.04
C VAL A 22 -24.10 44.63 11.20
N LYS A 23 -23.85 45.37 10.11
CA LYS A 23 -23.19 46.68 10.18
C LYS A 23 -24.05 47.73 10.87
N GLU A 24 -25.35 47.74 10.60
CA GLU A 24 -26.32 48.66 11.23
C GLU A 24 -26.45 48.41 12.73
N ALA A 25 -26.50 47.14 13.14
CA ALA A 25 -26.54 46.76 14.55
C ALA A 25 -25.26 47.19 15.31
N LEU A 26 -24.09 47.10 14.66
CA LEU A 26 -22.82 47.56 15.24
C LEU A 26 -22.74 49.09 15.33
N ALA A 27 -23.29 49.81 14.35
CA ALA A 27 -23.25 51.28 14.32
C ALA A 27 -24.19 51.93 15.35
N SER A 28 -25.29 51.25 15.73
CA SER A 28 -26.34 51.81 16.57
C SER A 28 -26.11 51.66 18.08
N ASN A 29 -25.01 51.03 18.52
CA ASN A 29 -24.70 50.72 19.93
C ASN A 29 -25.85 50.06 20.74
N LYS A 30 -26.92 49.58 20.09
CA LYS A 30 -28.02 48.78 20.69
C LYS A 30 -27.60 47.34 21.00
N GLY A 31 -26.31 47.07 21.08
CA GLY A 31 -25.71 45.74 21.06
C GLY A 31 -25.27 45.24 22.43
N GLU A 32 -26.08 45.42 23.48
CA GLU A 32 -25.94 44.57 24.66
C GLU A 32 -26.45 43.16 24.32
N THR A 33 -25.52 42.23 24.11
CA THR A 33 -25.78 40.81 23.87
C THR A 33 -26.11 40.08 25.18
N SER A 34 -26.98 40.65 26.01
CA SER A 34 -27.34 40.09 27.32
C SER A 34 -28.18 38.81 27.21
N ASP A 35 -28.91 38.63 26.10
CA ASP A 35 -29.74 37.46 25.88
C ASP A 35 -28.90 36.26 25.39
N LYS A 36 -28.90 35.18 26.18
CA LYS A 36 -28.33 33.88 25.80
C LYS A 36 -28.89 33.40 24.46
N ILE A 37 -28.17 32.49 23.79
CA ILE A 37 -28.70 31.80 22.62
C ILE A 37 -30.02 31.13 23.00
N SER A 38 -31.09 31.46 22.28
CA SER A 38 -32.37 30.78 22.36
C SER A 38 -32.48 29.84 21.16
N HIS A 39 -32.83 28.59 21.42
CA HIS A 39 -33.06 27.60 20.36
C HIS A 39 -34.46 27.72 19.73
N GLU A 40 -35.30 28.61 20.26
CA GLU A 40 -36.59 29.00 19.69
C GLU A 40 -36.45 30.18 18.70
N ASP A 41 -35.38 30.98 18.84
CA ASP A 41 -35.07 32.05 17.90
C ASP A 41 -34.68 31.47 16.52
N ASN A 42 -34.91 32.24 15.46
CA ASN A 42 -34.50 31.82 14.13
C ASN A 42 -32.95 31.79 14.00
N ASP A 43 -32.43 31.02 13.04
CA ASP A 43 -30.99 30.87 12.84
C ASP A 43 -30.27 32.23 12.54
N ILE A 44 -30.97 33.19 11.94
CA ILE A 44 -30.42 34.50 11.55
C ILE A 44 -30.27 35.44 12.77
N ASP A 45 -31.22 35.41 13.70
CA ASP A 45 -31.22 36.18 14.94
C ASP A 45 -30.04 35.73 15.81
N ASN A 46 -29.90 34.42 16.01
CA ASN A 46 -28.75 33.83 16.72
C ASN A 46 -27.42 34.14 16.01
N PHE A 47 -27.38 34.12 14.67
CA PHE A 47 -26.19 34.54 13.93
C PHE A 47 -25.83 35.99 14.15
N LEU A 48 -26.81 36.89 14.18
CA LEU A 48 -26.60 38.31 14.44
C LEU A 48 -26.03 38.51 15.85
N LYS A 49 -26.61 37.86 16.88
CA LYS A 49 -26.11 37.88 18.26
C LYS A 49 -24.63 37.42 18.34
N ILE A 50 -24.30 36.29 17.73
CA ILE A 50 -22.93 35.75 17.69
C ILE A 50 -21.97 36.70 16.96
N ASP A 51 -22.38 37.24 15.81
CA ASP A 51 -21.52 38.13 15.02
C ASP A 51 -21.26 39.47 15.75
N ILE A 52 -22.27 40.02 16.46
CA ILE A 52 -22.14 41.23 17.30
C ILE A 52 -21.22 40.95 18.50
N ALA A 53 -21.51 39.90 19.29
CA ALA A 53 -20.68 39.51 20.43
C ALA A 53 -19.22 39.26 20.01
N SER A 54 -19.02 38.61 18.87
CA SER A 54 -17.70 38.38 18.31
C SER A 54 -17.01 39.67 17.84
N HIS A 55 -17.74 40.68 17.39
CA HIS A 55 -17.16 41.98 17.00
C HIS A 55 -16.78 42.79 18.24
N ASN A 56 -17.67 42.84 19.23
CA ASN A 56 -17.49 43.54 20.51
C ASN A 56 -16.50 42.83 21.45
N ARG A 57 -16.03 41.64 21.07
CA ARG A 57 -15.12 40.79 21.84
C ARG A 57 -15.67 40.39 23.22
N ASP A 58 -16.98 40.12 23.29
CA ASP A 58 -17.61 39.55 24.48
C ASP A 58 -17.14 38.10 24.66
N VAL A 59 -16.08 37.94 25.46
CA VAL A 59 -15.43 36.65 25.72
C VAL A 59 -16.40 35.68 26.38
N ASN A 60 -17.15 36.12 27.38
CA ASN A 60 -18.00 35.26 28.19
C ASN A 60 -19.13 34.70 27.33
N TYR A 61 -19.78 35.57 26.54
CA TYR A 61 -20.80 35.14 25.59
C TYR A 61 -20.25 34.09 24.62
N ILE A 62 -19.11 34.37 23.97
CA ILE A 62 -18.53 33.43 23.01
C ILE A 62 -18.15 32.09 23.66
N LEU A 63 -17.60 32.09 24.88
CA LEU A 63 -17.28 30.86 25.60
C LEU A 63 -18.52 30.03 25.90
N GLU A 64 -19.64 30.66 26.25
CA GLU A 64 -20.92 29.95 26.41
C GLU A 64 -21.44 29.41 25.07
N VAL A 65 -21.34 30.17 23.97
CA VAL A 65 -21.72 29.68 22.63
C VAL A 65 -20.89 28.45 22.22
N LEU A 66 -19.62 28.37 22.62
CA LEU A 66 -18.77 27.22 22.34
C LEU A 66 -19.24 25.93 23.06
N LYS A 67 -20.02 26.04 24.14
CA LYS A 67 -20.61 24.93 24.90
C LYS A 67 -21.99 24.51 24.38
N CYS A 68 -22.60 25.26 23.47
CA CYS A 68 -23.94 24.94 22.94
C CYS A 68 -24.01 23.59 22.23
N LYS A 69 -25.19 22.95 22.27
CA LYS A 69 -25.51 21.68 21.59
C LYS A 69 -25.73 21.82 20.07
N ASP A 70 -25.66 23.03 19.50
CA ASP A 70 -25.76 23.27 18.06
C ASP A 70 -24.39 23.58 17.41
N LEU A 71 -23.91 22.64 16.60
CA LEU A 71 -22.63 22.76 15.91
C LEU A 71 -22.57 23.91 14.88
N LEU A 72 -23.72 24.38 14.37
CA LEU A 72 -23.77 25.53 13.45
C LEU A 72 -23.34 26.82 14.16
N TYR A 73 -23.91 27.08 15.33
CA TYR A 73 -23.62 28.25 16.16
C TYR A 73 -22.20 28.22 16.67
N VAL A 74 -21.76 27.07 17.20
CA VAL A 74 -20.36 26.86 17.61
C VAL A 74 -19.40 27.11 16.44
N THR A 75 -19.69 26.57 15.25
CA THR A 75 -18.83 26.77 14.07
C THR A 75 -18.80 28.25 13.64
N ARG A 76 -19.92 28.99 13.76
CA ARG A 76 -19.97 30.42 13.47
C ARG A 76 -19.12 31.20 14.45
N ALA A 77 -19.29 30.96 15.75
CA ALA A 77 -18.53 31.60 16.83
C ALA A 77 -17.02 31.37 16.69
N ILE A 78 -16.59 30.11 16.43
CA ILE A 78 -15.17 29.77 16.19
C ILE A 78 -14.59 30.60 15.03
N LYS A 79 -15.32 30.70 13.91
CA LYS A 79 -14.83 31.38 12.70
C LYS A 79 -14.77 32.90 12.86
N LYS A 80 -15.72 33.48 13.58
CA LYS A 80 -15.84 34.93 13.76
C LYS A 80 -14.90 35.43 14.86
N SER A 81 -14.72 34.63 15.92
CA SER A 81 -13.89 34.98 17.07
C SER A 81 -12.42 34.58 16.90
N ARG A 82 -11.86 34.76 15.69
CA ARG A 82 -10.45 34.43 15.41
C ARG A 82 -9.49 35.16 16.36
N TRP A 83 -9.88 36.34 16.83
CA TRP A 83 -9.13 37.14 17.79
C TRP A 83 -8.82 36.39 19.10
N LEU A 84 -9.69 35.47 19.57
CA LEU A 84 -9.40 34.64 20.76
C LEU A 84 -8.11 33.81 20.60
N ILE A 85 -7.75 33.46 19.36
CA ILE A 85 -6.58 32.63 19.05
C ILE A 85 -5.36 33.52 18.78
N THR A 86 -5.55 34.55 17.94
CA THR A 86 -4.44 35.36 17.39
C THR A 86 -4.00 36.50 18.28
N ASP A 87 -4.88 37.06 19.10
CA ASP A 87 -4.55 38.16 20.02
C ASP A 87 -3.95 37.60 21.32
N THR A 88 -2.81 38.15 21.73
CA THR A 88 -2.06 37.70 22.91
C THR A 88 -2.78 37.95 24.23
N ASN A 89 -3.70 38.94 24.27
CA ASN A 89 -4.47 39.28 25.47
C ASN A 89 -5.35 38.12 25.95
N TYR A 90 -5.77 37.24 25.04
CA TYR A 90 -6.61 36.07 25.35
C TYR A 90 -5.83 34.75 25.38
N SER A 91 -4.50 34.81 25.45
CA SER A 91 -3.63 33.63 25.53
C SER A 91 -3.89 32.77 26.77
N HIS A 92 -4.36 33.38 27.87
CA HIS A 92 -4.77 32.71 29.10
C HIS A 92 -6.05 31.85 28.94
N ILE A 93 -6.82 32.05 27.86
CA ILE A 93 -8.03 31.27 27.51
C ILE A 93 -7.67 30.19 26.50
N ILE A 94 -7.01 30.56 25.39
CA ILE A 94 -6.59 29.60 24.36
C ILE A 94 -5.19 29.06 24.70
N ASN A 95 -5.13 28.22 25.73
CA ASN A 95 -3.98 27.39 26.06
C ASN A 95 -4.43 25.99 26.51
N PRO A 96 -3.55 24.98 26.47
CA PRO A 96 -3.95 23.60 26.76
C PRO A 96 -4.56 23.39 28.14
N LYS A 97 -4.07 24.11 29.17
CA LYS A 97 -4.52 23.95 30.56
C LYS A 97 -5.95 24.45 30.75
N TYR A 98 -6.23 25.69 30.33
CA TYR A 98 -7.57 26.27 30.41
C TYR A 98 -8.55 25.46 29.56
N LEU A 99 -8.19 25.14 28.32
CA LEU A 99 -9.07 24.37 27.44
C LEU A 99 -9.39 22.99 28.02
N HIS A 100 -8.42 22.28 28.60
CA HIS A 100 -8.66 20.96 29.19
C HIS A 100 -9.56 21.01 30.44
N LYS A 101 -9.44 22.05 31.27
CA LYS A 101 -10.15 22.14 32.55
C LYS A 101 -11.52 22.83 32.44
N GLU A 102 -11.58 23.96 31.74
CA GLU A 102 -12.74 24.88 31.81
C GLU A 102 -13.67 24.77 30.61
N LEU A 103 -13.17 24.35 29.44
CA LEU A 103 -13.95 24.41 28.19
C LEU A 103 -14.25 23.03 27.58
N PHE A 104 -13.21 22.23 27.31
CA PHE A 104 -13.36 20.92 26.66
C PHE A 104 -14.29 19.93 27.38
N PRO A 105 -14.40 19.91 28.72
CA PRO A 105 -15.35 19.03 29.39
C PRO A 105 -16.80 19.26 28.98
N TYR A 106 -17.16 20.51 28.68
CA TYR A 106 -18.52 20.96 28.35
C TYR A 106 -18.79 21.08 26.84
N MET A 107 -17.75 20.99 26.00
CA MET A 107 -17.92 21.04 24.54
C MET A 107 -18.28 19.68 23.96
N MET A 108 -19.18 19.66 22.97
CA MET A 108 -19.34 18.50 22.08
C MET A 108 -18.00 18.07 21.44
N GLN A 109 -17.76 16.78 21.24
CA GLN A 109 -16.48 16.31 20.65
C GLN A 109 -16.21 16.88 19.25
N LYS A 110 -17.23 17.00 18.40
CA LYS A 110 -17.06 17.63 17.07
C LYS A 110 -16.73 19.11 17.19
N ALA A 111 -17.29 19.81 18.18
CA ALA A 111 -16.99 21.21 18.47
C ALA A 111 -15.54 21.38 18.95
N LYS A 112 -15.10 20.56 19.91
CA LYS A 112 -13.71 20.49 20.38
C LYS A 112 -12.73 20.25 19.23
N SER A 113 -13.03 19.28 18.37
CA SER A 113 -12.21 18.96 17.19
C SER A 113 -12.10 20.13 16.21
N LYS A 114 -13.21 20.85 15.98
CA LYS A 114 -13.22 22.06 15.13
C LYS A 114 -12.43 23.21 15.75
N LEU A 115 -12.56 23.44 17.07
CA LEU A 115 -11.80 24.47 17.76
C LEU A 115 -10.30 24.17 17.70
N LEU A 116 -9.88 22.95 18.02
CA LEU A 116 -8.47 22.52 17.91
C LEU A 116 -7.93 22.67 16.49
N LEU A 117 -8.71 22.32 15.47
CA LEU A 117 -8.36 22.55 14.08
C LEU A 117 -8.17 24.04 13.80
N HIS A 118 -9.07 24.89 14.27
CA HIS A 118 -8.99 26.34 14.07
C HIS A 118 -7.77 26.94 14.77
N ILE A 119 -7.52 26.56 16.03
CA ILE A 119 -6.32 26.95 16.77
C ILE A 119 -5.07 26.58 15.98
N ARG A 120 -4.94 25.33 15.50
CA ARG A 120 -3.79 24.91 14.70
C ARG A 120 -3.63 25.68 13.38
N LEU A 121 -4.74 26.07 12.76
CA LEU A 121 -4.71 26.82 11.50
C LEU A 121 -4.29 28.27 11.69
N TYR A 122 -4.52 28.89 12.85
CA TYR A 122 -4.31 30.33 13.05
C TYR A 122 -3.30 30.72 14.14
N LEU A 123 -3.00 29.84 15.10
CA LEU A 123 -1.95 30.07 16.09
C LEU A 123 -0.58 30.00 15.40
N ARG A 124 0.21 31.07 15.55
CA ARG A 124 1.56 31.20 14.98
C ARG A 124 2.65 31.49 16.00
N ASP A 125 2.27 31.76 17.25
CA ASP A 125 3.20 31.85 18.37
C ASP A 125 3.84 30.48 18.62
N GLU A 126 5.13 30.35 18.32
CA GLU A 126 5.85 29.08 18.36
C GLU A 126 5.88 28.47 19.78
N LYS A 127 5.98 29.29 20.84
CA LYS A 127 6.00 28.82 22.23
C LYS A 127 4.66 28.21 22.61
N ARG A 128 3.56 28.88 22.27
CA ARG A 128 2.20 28.38 22.52
C ARG A 128 1.91 27.11 21.70
N VAL A 129 2.35 27.06 20.44
CA VAL A 129 2.22 25.83 19.62
C VAL A 129 2.97 24.67 20.27
N ALA A 130 4.18 24.88 20.78
CA ALA A 130 4.95 23.85 21.47
C ALA A 130 4.24 23.35 22.75
N GLN A 131 3.53 24.23 23.48
CA GLN A 131 2.68 23.80 24.61
C GLN A 131 1.55 22.87 24.14
N PHE A 132 0.87 23.18 23.03
CA PHE A 132 -0.14 22.29 22.45
C PHE A 132 0.46 20.96 21.98
N TYR A 133 1.66 20.98 21.39
CA TYR A 133 2.39 19.76 21.03
C TYR A 133 2.62 18.88 22.27
N ASN A 134 3.21 19.44 23.33
CA ASN A 134 3.53 18.70 24.56
C ASN A 134 2.28 18.14 25.23
N TYR A 135 1.20 18.93 25.29
CA TYR A 135 -0.09 18.46 25.80
C TYR A 135 -0.64 17.30 24.97
N CYS A 136 -0.65 17.42 23.63
CA CYS A 136 -1.16 16.35 22.77
C CYS A 136 -0.28 15.08 22.83
N LYS A 137 1.06 15.25 22.95
CA LYS A 137 2.05 14.17 23.00
C LYS A 137 1.81 13.24 24.18
N GLN A 138 1.27 13.76 25.29
CA GLN A 138 0.88 12.93 26.41
C GLN A 138 -0.10 11.85 25.98
N PHE A 139 -1.12 12.18 25.19
CA PHE A 139 -2.24 11.29 24.83
C PHE A 139 -2.06 10.55 23.50
N ASP A 140 -1.59 11.23 22.46
CA ASP A 140 -1.45 10.68 21.11
C ASP A 140 -0.33 11.42 20.36
N VAL A 141 0.77 10.70 20.12
CA VAL A 141 1.93 11.21 19.38
C VAL A 141 1.56 11.59 17.94
N LYS A 142 0.73 10.81 17.25
CA LYS A 142 0.30 11.11 15.87
C LYS A 142 -0.51 12.38 15.79
N LEU A 143 -1.31 12.68 16.83
CA LEU A 143 -2.03 13.95 16.96
C LEU A 143 -1.08 15.10 17.28
N ALA A 144 -0.12 14.90 18.18
CA ALA A 144 0.91 15.89 18.53
C ALA A 144 1.73 16.32 17.31
N LEU A 145 2.15 15.37 16.48
CA LEU A 145 2.93 15.62 15.25
C LEU A 145 2.24 16.58 14.25
N LYS A 146 0.92 16.80 14.36
CA LYS A 146 0.20 17.80 13.55
C LYS A 146 0.59 19.24 13.90
N TRP A 147 1.08 19.50 15.12
CA TRP A 147 1.48 20.82 15.61
C TRP A 147 2.92 21.19 15.28
N LEU A 148 3.77 20.19 15.06
CA LEU A 148 5.21 20.33 14.97
C LEU A 148 5.68 21.31 13.88
N HIS A 149 4.93 21.42 12.78
CA HIS A 149 5.26 22.31 11.66
C HIS A 149 5.34 23.79 12.07
N TYR A 150 4.65 24.20 13.13
CA TYR A 150 4.63 25.57 13.65
C TYR A 150 5.36 25.74 15.00
N CYS A 151 6.03 24.70 15.51
CA CYS A 151 6.86 24.80 16.72
C CYS A 151 8.21 25.47 16.39
N PRO A 152 9.02 25.90 17.38
CA PRO A 152 10.37 26.39 17.11
C PRO A 152 11.20 25.37 16.33
N LEU A 153 12.02 25.83 15.38
CA LEU A 153 12.70 24.93 14.42
C LEU A 153 13.54 23.85 15.13
N GLN A 154 14.35 24.24 16.13
CA GLN A 154 15.20 23.29 16.87
C GLN A 154 14.39 22.28 17.66
N PHE A 155 13.31 22.73 18.31
CA PHE A 155 12.35 21.84 18.97
C PHE A 155 11.74 20.85 17.96
N ALA A 156 11.31 21.34 16.79
CA ALA A 156 10.72 20.54 15.74
C ALA A 156 11.68 19.50 15.17
N LEU A 157 12.96 19.82 15.00
CA LEU A 157 13.98 18.90 14.51
C LEU A 157 14.29 17.78 15.50
N ASN A 158 14.36 18.10 16.80
CA ASN A 158 14.60 17.10 17.84
C ASN A 158 13.43 16.11 17.93
N GLU A 159 12.21 16.60 17.97
CA GLU A 159 11.02 15.74 18.01
C GLU A 159 10.78 14.98 16.72
N PHE A 160 11.12 15.57 15.57
CA PHE A 160 11.09 14.87 14.28
C PHE A 160 12.04 13.67 14.27
N HIS A 161 13.25 13.83 14.80
CA HIS A 161 14.25 12.76 14.86
C HIS A 161 13.76 11.58 15.73
N ASN A 162 13.13 11.87 16.86
CA ASN A 162 12.62 10.86 17.78
C ASN A 162 11.40 10.09 17.23
N HIS A 163 10.58 10.73 16.38
CA HIS A 163 9.30 10.19 15.90
C HIS A 163 9.25 10.02 14.38
N ILE A 164 10.41 9.80 13.75
CA ILE A 164 10.54 9.76 12.30
C ILE A 164 9.68 8.68 11.64
N ASP A 165 9.41 7.56 12.35
CA ASP A 165 8.59 6.41 11.92
C ASP A 165 7.09 6.70 11.88
N GLU A 166 6.64 7.71 12.60
CA GLU A 166 5.23 8.08 12.69
C GLU A 166 4.83 9.19 11.72
N ILE A 167 5.79 9.73 10.96
CA ILE A 167 5.59 10.86 10.06
C ILE A 167 5.29 10.36 8.65
N SER A 168 4.12 10.74 8.13
CA SER A 168 3.77 10.46 6.74
C SER A 168 4.62 11.27 5.76
N ILE A 169 4.86 10.72 4.57
CA ILE A 169 5.63 11.37 3.49
C ILE A 169 5.05 12.75 3.13
N SER A 170 3.72 12.89 3.10
CA SER A 170 3.05 14.17 2.85
C SER A 170 3.40 15.23 3.90
N ARG A 171 3.52 14.83 5.17
CA ARG A 171 3.92 15.73 6.27
C ARG A 171 5.42 16.03 6.22
N PHE A 172 6.25 15.03 5.93
CA PHE A 172 7.69 15.22 5.69
C PHE A 172 7.96 16.27 4.61
N LYS A 173 7.25 16.17 3.49
CA LYS A 173 7.33 17.16 2.40
C LYS A 173 7.09 18.59 2.88
N ARG A 174 6.11 18.79 3.77
CA ARG A 174 5.83 20.11 4.38
C ARG A 174 6.94 20.57 5.32
N PHE A 175 7.54 19.68 6.10
CA PHE A 175 8.72 20.04 6.91
C PHE A 175 9.90 20.48 6.05
N CYS A 176 10.15 19.78 4.96
CA CYS A 176 11.19 20.13 3.99
C CYS A 176 10.92 21.46 3.27
N HIS A 177 9.65 21.87 3.09
CA HIS A 177 9.33 23.23 2.64
C HIS A 177 9.71 24.31 3.67
N ARG A 178 9.80 23.97 4.96
CA ARG A 178 10.19 24.89 6.04
C ARG A 178 11.70 24.94 6.23
N SER A 179 12.37 23.80 6.28
CA SER A 179 13.84 23.74 6.42
C SER A 179 14.41 22.49 5.75
N PHE A 180 15.59 22.65 5.14
CA PHE A 180 16.36 21.56 4.57
C PHE A 180 16.89 20.60 5.66
N GLU A 181 17.05 21.05 6.91
CA GLU A 181 17.60 20.26 8.02
C GLU A 181 16.78 19.01 8.36
N PHE A 182 15.49 19.00 8.03
CA PHE A 182 14.67 17.79 8.18
C PHE A 182 15.13 16.65 7.25
N LEU A 183 15.64 16.98 6.06
CA LEU A 183 16.25 16.00 5.17
C LEU A 183 17.55 15.46 5.76
N ASP A 184 18.35 16.33 6.41
CA ASP A 184 19.59 15.93 7.08
C ASP A 184 19.31 14.88 8.18
N LYS A 185 18.24 15.07 8.96
CA LYS A 185 17.83 14.10 10.00
C LYS A 185 17.38 12.75 9.42
N VAL A 186 16.75 12.74 8.24
CA VAL A 186 16.40 11.48 7.55
C VAL A 186 17.65 10.79 7.00
N ALA A 187 18.54 11.57 6.39
CA ALA A 187 19.77 11.07 5.79
C ALA A 187 20.69 10.42 6.83
N ALA A 188 20.85 11.06 7.99
CA ALA A 188 21.69 10.61 9.10
C ALA A 188 21.08 9.45 9.92
N SER A 189 19.84 9.03 9.66
CA SER A 189 19.22 7.93 10.41
C SER A 189 19.78 6.58 9.96
N SER A 190 20.59 5.95 10.83
CA SER A 190 21.13 4.59 10.66
C SER A 190 20.06 3.50 10.85
N LYS A 191 18.94 3.82 11.49
CA LYS A 191 17.85 2.88 11.80
C LYS A 191 17.06 2.41 10.59
N ARG A 192 17.33 2.92 9.37
CA ARG A 192 16.50 2.68 8.20
C ARG A 192 17.30 2.20 6.99
N PRO A 193 16.84 1.13 6.32
CA PRO A 193 17.42 0.67 5.08
C PRO A 193 17.18 1.68 3.94
N ASP A 194 18.07 1.68 2.95
CA ASP A 194 18.09 2.68 1.87
C ASP A 194 16.81 2.70 1.02
N TRP A 195 16.11 1.57 0.90
CA TRP A 195 14.82 1.50 0.21
C TRP A 195 13.76 2.42 0.81
N TYR A 196 13.81 2.63 2.12
CA TYR A 196 12.88 3.51 2.81
C TYR A 196 13.22 4.98 2.56
N LYS A 197 14.53 5.31 2.59
CA LYS A 197 15.05 6.66 2.33
C LYS A 197 14.69 7.13 0.92
N LYS A 198 14.72 6.24 -0.08
CA LYS A 198 14.28 6.47 -1.48
C LYS A 198 12.96 7.23 -1.60
N TYR A 199 11.93 6.82 -0.85
CA TYR A 199 10.60 7.44 -0.94
C TYR A 199 10.61 8.90 -0.49
N TYR A 200 11.41 9.22 0.54
CA TYR A 200 11.53 10.57 1.07
C TYR A 200 12.26 11.49 0.08
N TYR A 201 13.36 11.02 -0.49
CA TYR A 201 14.12 11.77 -1.51
C TYR A 201 13.29 12.07 -2.77
N THR A 202 12.49 11.11 -3.22
CA THR A 202 11.64 11.27 -4.41
C THR A 202 10.64 12.42 -4.25
N GLU A 203 10.06 12.57 -3.06
CA GLU A 203 9.03 13.58 -2.81
C GLU A 203 9.57 14.98 -2.55
N VAL A 204 10.85 15.11 -2.22
CA VAL A 204 11.50 16.39 -1.89
C VAL A 204 12.48 16.88 -2.95
N GLN A 205 12.43 16.35 -4.18
CA GLN A 205 13.23 16.84 -5.33
C GLN A 205 13.03 18.34 -5.62
N PHE A 206 11.99 18.99 -5.10
CA PHE A 206 11.85 20.44 -5.19
C PHE A 206 12.99 21.19 -4.50
N LEU A 207 13.65 20.59 -3.50
CA LEU A 207 14.80 21.14 -2.78
C LEU A 207 16.06 21.28 -3.64
N ILE A 208 16.14 20.57 -4.77
CA ILE A 208 17.28 20.62 -5.71
C ILE A 208 17.60 22.05 -6.14
N ARG A 209 16.58 22.91 -6.28
CA ARG A 209 16.77 24.32 -6.68
C ARG A 209 17.32 25.22 -5.57
N HIS A 210 17.25 24.79 -4.32
CA HIS A 210 17.68 25.59 -3.17
C HIS A 210 19.10 25.24 -2.73
N LYS A 211 19.43 23.94 -2.63
CA LYS A 211 20.77 23.44 -2.25
C LYS A 211 21.13 22.22 -3.10
N THR A 212 21.52 22.45 -4.35
CA THR A 212 21.76 21.39 -5.34
C THR A 212 22.82 20.41 -4.87
N ASP A 213 24.02 20.89 -4.50
CA ASP A 213 25.11 20.00 -4.09
C ASP A 213 24.78 19.20 -2.85
N LYS A 214 24.15 19.83 -1.85
CA LYS A 214 23.76 19.15 -0.62
C LYS A 214 22.72 18.05 -0.89
N PHE A 215 21.80 18.27 -1.83
CA PHE A 215 20.84 17.24 -2.23
C PHE A 215 21.53 16.09 -3.00
N LEU A 216 22.45 16.41 -3.91
CA LEU A 216 23.18 15.40 -4.68
C LEU A 216 24.12 14.57 -3.79
N ASN A 217 24.79 15.17 -2.80
CA ASN A 217 25.61 14.47 -1.82
C ASN A 217 24.81 13.36 -1.10
N TYR A 218 23.52 13.58 -0.86
CA TYR A 218 22.67 12.55 -0.26
C TYR A 218 22.25 11.46 -1.24
N ALA A 219 22.09 11.80 -2.52
CA ALA A 219 21.85 10.80 -3.55
C ALA A 219 23.07 9.87 -3.71
N ASP A 220 24.28 10.39 -3.48
CA ASP A 220 25.53 9.63 -3.52
C ASP A 220 25.65 8.60 -2.38
N ILE A 221 24.96 8.81 -1.25
CA ILE A 221 25.01 7.91 -0.07
C ILE A 221 24.04 6.73 -0.19
N LEU A 222 23.06 6.77 -1.11
CA LEU A 222 22.08 5.69 -1.28
C LEU A 222 22.69 4.54 -2.10
N SER A 223 22.52 3.30 -1.63
CA SER A 223 22.92 2.12 -2.41
C SER A 223 22.16 2.00 -3.74
N GLU A 224 22.82 1.37 -4.72
CA GLU A 224 22.52 1.40 -6.17
C GLU A 224 21.08 0.99 -6.54
N GLY A 225 20.41 0.16 -5.73
CA GLY A 225 19.02 -0.26 -5.95
C GLY A 225 17.96 0.79 -5.57
N TYR A 226 18.36 1.79 -4.78
CA TYR A 226 17.43 2.68 -4.08
C TYR A 226 17.57 4.15 -4.45
N ILE A 227 18.29 4.43 -5.53
CA ILE A 227 18.46 5.74 -6.13
C ILE A 227 17.19 6.17 -6.92
N CYS A 228 16.79 7.45 -6.87
CA CYS A 228 15.49 7.97 -7.39
C CYS A 228 15.59 8.79 -8.68
N PHE A 229 14.90 8.38 -9.76
CA PHE A 229 14.87 9.18 -11.00
C PHE A 229 14.45 10.64 -10.80
N LEU A 230 15.26 11.57 -11.31
CA LEU A 230 14.95 13.00 -11.33
C LEU A 230 13.79 13.29 -12.28
N LYS A 231 12.76 13.98 -11.77
CA LYS A 231 11.66 14.48 -12.61
C LYS A 231 12.21 15.45 -13.67
N ARG A 232 11.61 15.47 -14.86
CA ARG A 232 12.06 16.23 -16.05
C ARG A 232 12.56 17.64 -15.74
N LYS A 233 11.79 18.42 -14.97
CA LYS A 233 12.09 19.80 -14.61
C LYS A 233 13.32 19.97 -13.71
N HIS A 234 13.59 19.00 -12.84
CA HIS A 234 14.73 19.02 -11.93
C HIS A 234 15.97 18.53 -12.64
N PHE A 235 15.85 17.48 -13.45
CA PHE A 235 16.94 17.03 -14.32
C PHE A 235 17.50 18.15 -15.20
N GLN A 236 16.63 18.89 -15.91
CA GLN A 236 17.05 20.01 -16.75
C GLN A 236 17.78 21.11 -15.94
N PHE A 237 17.38 21.31 -14.70
CA PHE A 237 18.03 22.28 -13.81
C PHE A 237 19.42 21.79 -13.39
N VAL A 238 19.55 20.53 -12.97
CA VAL A 238 20.84 19.95 -12.55
C VAL A 238 21.83 19.93 -13.72
N MET A 239 21.41 19.52 -14.92
CA MET A 239 22.28 19.54 -16.11
C MET A 239 22.74 20.95 -16.52
N LYS A 240 21.93 21.99 -16.23
CA LYS A 240 22.34 23.37 -16.48
C LYS A 240 23.32 23.90 -15.43
N THR A 241 23.19 23.44 -14.18
CA THR A 241 23.86 24.05 -13.03
C THR A 241 25.14 23.31 -12.63
N CYS A 242 25.15 21.97 -12.71
CA CYS A 242 26.30 21.13 -12.33
C CYS A 242 26.50 19.93 -13.28
N PRO A 243 26.61 20.14 -14.60
CA PRO A 243 26.78 19.05 -15.57
C PRO A 243 28.05 18.22 -15.30
N GLN A 244 29.16 18.89 -14.95
CA GLN A 244 30.44 18.22 -14.72
C GLN A 244 30.39 17.19 -13.58
N ARG A 245 29.64 17.49 -12.52
CA ARG A 245 29.45 16.56 -11.39
C ARG A 245 28.75 15.26 -11.84
N ILE A 246 27.69 15.38 -12.63
CA ILE A 246 26.98 14.21 -13.19
C ILE A 246 27.90 13.38 -14.08
N PHE A 247 28.73 14.02 -14.90
CA PHE A 247 29.62 13.30 -15.83
C PHE A 247 30.83 12.67 -15.15
N ASN A 248 31.41 13.33 -14.15
CA ASN A 248 32.56 12.81 -13.41
C ASN A 248 32.22 11.50 -12.69
N ASP A 249 31.00 11.42 -12.16
CA ASP A 249 30.46 10.30 -11.38
C ASP A 249 29.28 9.63 -12.08
N LEU A 250 29.33 9.53 -13.42
CA LEU A 250 28.25 9.01 -14.26
C LEU A 250 27.76 7.63 -13.79
N LYS A 251 28.64 6.79 -13.22
CA LYS A 251 28.29 5.48 -12.66
C LYS A 251 27.16 5.53 -11.62
N PHE A 252 27.11 6.56 -10.77
CA PHE A 252 26.06 6.74 -9.76
C PHE A 252 24.82 7.44 -10.35
N PHE A 253 25.05 8.45 -11.19
CA PHE A 253 23.97 9.30 -11.73
C PHE A 253 23.24 8.71 -12.95
N ILE A 254 23.78 7.69 -13.62
CA ILE A 254 23.11 7.06 -14.77
C ILE A 254 21.76 6.45 -14.36
N SER A 255 21.65 5.98 -13.12
CA SER A 255 20.41 5.48 -12.52
C SER A 255 19.43 6.61 -12.10
N LEU A 256 19.93 7.84 -11.90
CA LEU A 256 19.14 9.03 -11.52
C LEU A 256 18.50 9.73 -12.71
N VAL A 257 18.96 9.43 -13.93
CA VAL A 257 18.76 10.30 -15.10
C VAL A 257 18.12 9.54 -16.26
N SER A 258 17.29 10.24 -17.04
CA SER A 258 16.81 9.73 -18.33
C SER A 258 17.95 9.70 -19.35
N HIS A 259 18.38 8.50 -19.75
CA HIS A 259 19.48 8.30 -20.72
C HIS A 259 19.27 9.09 -22.01
N THR A 260 18.07 9.00 -22.60
CA THR A 260 17.70 9.72 -23.85
C THR A 260 17.80 11.24 -23.73
N LYS A 261 17.65 11.80 -22.53
CA LYS A 261 17.83 13.23 -22.30
C LYS A 261 19.27 13.58 -21.98
N LEU A 262 19.98 12.76 -21.20
CA LEU A 262 21.42 12.94 -20.93
C LEU A 262 22.20 13.07 -22.24
N ILE A 263 21.89 12.20 -23.20
CA ILE A 263 22.45 12.20 -24.55
C ILE A 263 22.26 13.54 -25.28
N LYS A 264 21.16 14.26 -25.05
CA LYS A 264 20.91 15.57 -25.69
C LYS A 264 21.75 16.71 -25.09
N TYR A 265 22.27 16.55 -23.86
CA TYR A 265 23.04 17.57 -23.15
C TYR A 265 24.55 17.28 -23.13
N THR A 266 25.00 16.26 -23.87
CA THR A 266 26.39 15.78 -23.84
C THR A 266 26.93 15.73 -25.26
N ASP A 267 28.16 16.18 -25.45
CA ASP A 267 28.88 16.03 -26.71
C ASP A 267 29.31 14.57 -26.95
N LYS A 268 29.43 14.17 -28.22
CA LYS A 268 29.76 12.80 -28.67
C LYS A 268 31.06 12.29 -28.04
N GLU A 269 32.11 13.12 -28.05
CA GLU A 269 33.42 12.78 -27.49
C GLU A 269 33.36 12.56 -25.98
N LEU A 270 32.57 13.39 -25.28
CA LEU A 270 32.39 13.27 -23.83
C LEU A 270 31.57 12.02 -23.46
N ILE A 271 30.58 11.62 -24.28
CA ILE A 271 29.86 10.35 -24.13
C ILE A 271 30.83 9.17 -24.31
N LYS A 272 31.64 9.17 -25.38
CA LYS A 272 32.64 8.12 -25.64
C LYS A 272 33.60 7.97 -24.47
N LYS A 273 34.26 9.08 -24.06
CA LYS A 273 35.22 9.11 -22.96
C LYS A 273 34.62 8.58 -21.65
N ASN A 274 33.40 8.99 -21.31
CA ASN A 274 32.76 8.58 -20.06
C ASN A 274 32.29 7.13 -20.09
N LEU A 275 31.81 6.62 -21.23
CA LEU A 275 31.46 5.21 -21.37
C LEU A 275 32.70 4.31 -21.27
N LEU A 276 33.81 4.67 -21.92
CA LEU A 276 35.08 3.96 -21.77
C LEU A 276 35.61 4.00 -20.33
N LYS A 277 35.48 5.15 -19.64
CA LYS A 277 35.81 5.26 -18.21
C LYS A 277 34.93 4.36 -17.35
N CYS A 278 33.63 4.29 -17.64
CA CYS A 278 32.70 3.39 -16.95
C CYS A 278 32.99 1.90 -17.22
N SER A 279 33.49 1.56 -18.41
CA SER A 279 33.82 0.17 -18.75
C SER A 279 35.05 -0.33 -18.00
N GLN A 280 36.01 0.55 -17.70
CA GLN A 280 37.27 0.24 -17.02
C GLN A 280 37.16 0.15 -15.48
N GLN A 281 36.08 0.65 -14.88
CA GLN A 281 35.91 0.70 -13.43
C GLN A 281 35.18 -0.55 -12.92
N ARG A 282 35.76 -1.29 -11.96
CA ARG A 282 35.18 -2.52 -11.38
C ARG A 282 33.84 -2.27 -10.65
N ASP A 283 33.69 -1.11 -10.01
CA ASP A 283 32.53 -0.72 -9.17
C ASP A 283 31.41 0.03 -9.94
N VAL A 284 31.17 -0.31 -11.21
CA VAL A 284 30.10 0.29 -12.00
C VAL A 284 28.86 -0.58 -11.92
N THR A 285 27.73 0.01 -11.50
CA THR A 285 26.46 -0.69 -11.26
C THR A 285 26.12 -1.64 -12.41
N GLN A 286 25.64 -2.86 -12.10
CA GLN A 286 25.24 -3.85 -13.12
C GLN A 286 24.19 -3.28 -14.10
N LYS A 287 23.41 -2.30 -13.63
CA LYS A 287 22.41 -1.56 -14.42
C LYS A 287 23.03 -0.59 -15.43
N ALA A 288 24.15 0.05 -15.08
CA ALA A 288 24.93 0.93 -15.95
C ALA A 288 25.66 0.15 -17.06
N ARG A 289 26.02 -1.12 -16.79
CA ARG A 289 26.60 -2.05 -17.78
C ARG A 289 25.56 -2.78 -18.64
N SER A 290 24.26 -2.53 -18.45
CA SER A 290 23.24 -3.26 -19.20
C SER A 290 23.19 -2.81 -20.67
N PHE A 291 22.97 -3.77 -21.56
CA PHE A 291 22.83 -3.53 -23.00
C PHE A 291 21.72 -2.51 -23.30
N GLU A 292 20.65 -2.47 -22.50
CA GLU A 292 19.54 -1.52 -22.64
C GLU A 292 19.92 -0.06 -22.37
N VAL A 293 20.99 0.16 -21.60
CA VAL A 293 21.58 1.49 -21.38
C VAL A 293 22.51 1.81 -22.53
N LEU A 294 23.42 0.89 -22.88
CA LEU A 294 24.41 1.08 -23.95
C LEU A 294 23.78 1.40 -25.32
N VAL A 295 22.76 0.65 -25.75
CA VAL A 295 22.04 0.86 -27.02
C VAL A 295 21.47 2.28 -27.13
N LYS A 296 21.19 2.96 -26.02
CA LYS A 296 20.68 4.34 -26.07
C LYS A 296 21.80 5.33 -26.41
N PHE A 297 23.03 5.11 -25.94
CA PHE A 297 24.16 6.02 -26.13
C PHE A 297 24.92 5.78 -27.43
N LEU A 298 25.05 4.51 -27.87
CA LEU A 298 25.82 4.12 -29.05
C LEU A 298 25.43 4.85 -30.35
N PRO A 299 24.14 5.15 -30.65
CA PRO A 299 23.75 5.87 -31.87
C PRO A 299 24.38 7.27 -32.02
N LYS A 300 24.90 7.86 -30.94
CA LYS A 300 25.58 9.17 -30.97
C LYS A 300 27.09 9.10 -31.16
N ILE A 301 27.65 7.91 -31.09
CA ILE A 301 29.08 7.66 -31.29
C ILE A 301 29.29 7.28 -32.77
N GLU A 302 30.42 7.69 -33.35
CA GLU A 302 30.80 7.29 -34.70
C GLU A 302 30.93 5.75 -34.80
N PHE A 303 30.57 5.17 -35.95
CA PHE A 303 30.49 3.72 -36.09
C PHE A 303 31.81 3.00 -35.78
N SER A 304 32.94 3.56 -36.23
CA SER A 304 34.29 3.06 -35.92
C SER A 304 34.52 2.86 -34.43
N ASP A 305 33.93 3.75 -33.63
CA ASP A 305 34.19 3.89 -32.19
C ASP A 305 33.15 3.13 -31.35
N ARG A 306 31.98 2.81 -31.92
CA ARG A 306 30.97 1.96 -31.25
C ARG A 306 31.51 0.58 -30.94
N ILE A 307 32.28 0.01 -31.87
CA ILE A 307 32.91 -1.31 -31.72
C ILE A 307 33.95 -1.26 -30.60
N GLU A 308 34.73 -0.18 -30.51
CA GLU A 308 35.71 0.05 -29.45
C GLU A 308 35.02 0.13 -28.07
N VAL A 309 33.92 0.88 -27.94
CA VAL A 309 33.15 0.99 -26.70
C VAL A 309 32.51 -0.35 -26.31
N LEU A 310 31.91 -1.07 -27.27
CA LEU A 310 31.33 -2.38 -27.03
C LEU A 310 32.40 -3.38 -26.56
N LYS A 311 33.55 -3.42 -27.24
CA LYS A 311 34.71 -4.21 -26.82
C LYS A 311 35.12 -3.83 -25.40
N ALA A 312 35.31 -2.55 -25.08
CA ALA A 312 35.73 -2.14 -23.74
C ALA A 312 34.77 -2.54 -22.61
N PHE A 313 33.46 -2.65 -22.87
CA PHE A 313 32.47 -3.14 -21.89
C PHE A 313 32.44 -4.66 -21.73
N TYR A 314 32.84 -5.42 -22.75
CA TYR A 314 32.78 -6.88 -22.77
C TYR A 314 34.16 -7.57 -22.75
N ASP A 315 35.25 -6.83 -22.95
CA ASP A 315 36.65 -7.28 -22.90
C ASP A 315 37.20 -7.34 -21.46
N THR A 316 36.51 -6.73 -20.49
CA THR A 316 36.95 -6.71 -19.07
C THR A 316 36.77 -8.04 -18.35
N THR A 317 36.10 -9.02 -18.96
CA THR A 317 36.21 -10.44 -18.59
C THR A 317 37.39 -11.05 -19.34
N SER A 318 38.53 -11.11 -18.66
CA SER A 318 39.82 -11.61 -19.11
C SER A 318 39.79 -12.86 -20.00
N ARG A 319 39.97 -12.71 -21.32
CA ARG A 319 40.62 -13.71 -22.20
C ARG A 319 41.50 -13.00 -23.23
N LYS A 320 42.81 -13.00 -22.96
CA LYS A 320 43.84 -12.53 -23.88
C LYS A 320 43.96 -13.53 -25.02
N ASP A 321 43.30 -13.30 -26.15
CA ASP A 321 43.71 -13.77 -27.49
C ASP A 321 42.80 -13.15 -28.56
N TRP A 322 43.07 -11.89 -28.92
CA TRP A 322 42.35 -11.17 -29.98
C TRP A 322 43.29 -10.69 -31.08
N LYS A 323 43.67 -11.60 -31.98
CA LYS A 323 44.29 -11.22 -33.25
C LYS A 323 43.69 -12.02 -34.41
N THR A 324 42.55 -11.57 -34.95
CA THR A 324 42.16 -11.81 -36.35
C THR A 324 41.01 -10.87 -36.80
N PRO A 325 40.97 -10.39 -38.06
CA PRO A 325 40.15 -9.25 -38.51
C PRO A 325 38.74 -9.59 -39.07
N CYS A 326 37.99 -10.53 -38.48
CA CYS A 326 36.58 -10.75 -38.85
C CYS A 326 35.71 -11.03 -37.60
N GLY A 327 34.97 -10.02 -37.15
CA GLY A 327 34.40 -9.91 -35.80
C GLY A 327 32.96 -10.39 -35.58
N VAL A 328 32.31 -11.05 -36.54
CA VAL A 328 30.88 -11.40 -36.44
C VAL A 328 30.64 -12.72 -35.70
N TRP A 329 31.50 -13.72 -35.91
CA TRP A 329 31.34 -15.06 -35.32
C TRP A 329 31.73 -15.16 -33.84
N ARG A 330 32.47 -14.19 -33.29
CA ARG A 330 33.03 -14.28 -31.91
C ARG A 330 32.16 -13.63 -30.82
N VAL A 331 31.23 -12.75 -31.19
CA VAL A 331 30.18 -12.26 -30.27
C VAL A 331 29.17 -13.38 -29.98
N HIS A 332 28.95 -14.27 -30.96
CA HIS A 332 28.10 -15.46 -30.83
C HIS A 332 28.62 -16.42 -29.73
N TYR A 333 29.94 -16.62 -29.64
CA TYR A 333 30.57 -17.46 -28.62
C TYR A 333 30.54 -16.84 -27.21
N PHE A 334 30.57 -15.50 -27.11
CA PHE A 334 30.51 -14.77 -25.83
C PHE A 334 29.14 -14.91 -25.14
N PHE A 335 28.05 -15.02 -25.91
CA PHE A 335 26.72 -15.29 -25.35
C PHE A 335 26.48 -16.77 -25.06
N TYR A 336 27.16 -17.68 -25.76
CA TYR A 336 27.14 -19.11 -25.42
C TYR A 336 27.81 -19.41 -24.06
N ALA A 337 28.82 -18.64 -23.66
CA ALA A 337 29.48 -18.80 -22.36
C ALA A 337 28.63 -18.36 -21.15
N LEU A 338 27.53 -17.64 -21.37
CA LEU A 338 26.55 -17.25 -20.35
C LEU A 338 25.37 -18.24 -20.21
N ASN A 339 25.39 -19.37 -20.93
CA ASN A 339 24.24 -20.29 -21.08
C ASN A 339 23.94 -21.24 -19.90
N ASP A 340 24.76 -21.31 -18.84
CA ASP A 340 24.61 -22.41 -17.88
C ASP A 340 23.51 -22.23 -16.81
N TYR A 341 22.83 -21.07 -16.76
CA TYR A 341 21.67 -20.91 -15.89
C TYR A 341 20.55 -20.13 -16.61
N MET A 342 19.46 -20.86 -16.88
CA MET A 342 18.14 -20.39 -17.31
C MET A 342 17.93 -20.26 -18.82
N ARG A 343 17.01 -21.07 -19.36
CA ARG A 343 16.33 -20.87 -20.64
C ARG A 343 15.85 -19.41 -20.75
N ILE A 344 16.56 -18.55 -21.50
CA ILE A 344 16.08 -17.19 -21.80
C ILE A 344 16.31 -16.83 -23.26
N ASN A 345 15.18 -16.78 -23.98
CA ASN A 345 14.77 -15.74 -24.93
C ASN A 345 15.81 -15.36 -26.00
N ILE A 346 15.72 -16.04 -27.16
CA ILE A 346 16.43 -15.78 -28.43
C ILE A 346 16.58 -14.28 -28.75
N LEU A 347 15.62 -13.46 -28.30
CA LEU A 347 15.64 -11.99 -28.30
C LEU A 347 16.90 -11.34 -27.70
N ARG A 348 17.68 -12.00 -26.83
CA ARG A 348 18.90 -11.43 -26.25
C ARG A 348 20.13 -11.65 -27.12
N VAL A 349 20.17 -12.71 -27.92
CA VAL A 349 21.35 -13.13 -28.72
C VAL A 349 21.57 -12.21 -29.92
N TYR A 350 20.51 -11.79 -30.60
CA TYR A 350 20.59 -10.98 -31.83
C TYR A 350 20.44 -9.47 -31.62
N ARG A 351 20.28 -9.04 -30.37
CA ARG A 351 19.97 -7.64 -30.01
C ARG A 351 21.07 -6.65 -30.40
N TRP A 352 22.32 -7.11 -30.54
CA TRP A 352 23.47 -6.29 -30.91
C TRP A 352 23.41 -5.74 -32.34
N PHE A 353 22.62 -6.35 -33.24
CA PHE A 353 22.41 -5.80 -34.59
C PHE A 353 21.80 -4.39 -34.57
N GLN A 354 21.07 -4.02 -33.51
CA GLN A 354 20.56 -2.65 -33.31
C GLN A 354 21.68 -1.61 -33.15
N CYS A 355 22.92 -2.04 -32.91
CA CYS A 355 24.08 -1.16 -32.81
C CYS A 355 24.82 -0.98 -34.15
N MET A 356 24.43 -1.73 -35.18
CA MET A 356 25.07 -1.73 -36.50
C MET A 356 24.37 -0.79 -37.50
N PRO A 357 25.10 -0.31 -38.52
CA PRO A 357 24.52 0.31 -39.70
C PRO A 357 23.45 -0.59 -40.31
N PHE A 358 22.37 0.03 -40.78
CA PHE A 358 21.21 -0.70 -41.27
C PHE A 358 21.55 -1.64 -42.42
N ASP A 359 22.41 -1.23 -43.35
CA ASP A 359 22.87 -2.04 -44.48
C ASP A 359 23.57 -3.32 -44.04
N VAL A 360 24.41 -3.24 -43.00
CA VAL A 360 25.08 -4.40 -42.41
C VAL A 360 24.09 -5.27 -41.66
N ALA A 361 23.28 -4.68 -40.77
CA ALA A 361 22.29 -5.43 -40.00
C ALA A 361 21.26 -6.13 -40.89
N TYR A 362 20.83 -5.46 -41.96
CA TYR A 362 19.89 -5.99 -42.95
C TYR A 362 20.48 -7.23 -43.61
N ARG A 363 21.66 -7.14 -44.24
CA ARG A 363 22.30 -8.27 -44.94
C ARG A 363 22.50 -9.49 -44.04
N GLU A 364 23.00 -9.28 -42.83
CA GLU A 364 23.30 -10.38 -41.91
C GLU A 364 22.01 -10.99 -41.32
N ILE A 365 21.03 -10.17 -40.91
CA ILE A 365 19.78 -10.68 -40.37
C ILE A 365 18.97 -11.42 -41.43
N THR A 366 18.91 -10.93 -42.68
CA THR A 366 18.19 -11.63 -43.75
C THR A 366 18.81 -12.99 -44.04
N SER A 367 20.15 -13.10 -44.04
CA SER A 367 20.84 -14.39 -44.19
C SER A 367 20.57 -15.35 -43.02
N LEU A 368 20.47 -14.83 -41.79
CA LEU A 368 20.08 -15.63 -40.62
C LEU A 368 18.62 -16.10 -40.70
N ILE A 369 17.71 -15.27 -41.21
CA ILE A 369 16.30 -15.65 -41.41
C ILE A 369 16.17 -16.79 -42.43
N GLU A 370 16.96 -16.75 -43.51
CA GLU A 370 16.98 -17.79 -44.56
C GLU A 370 17.51 -19.14 -44.05
N THR A 371 18.40 -19.13 -43.07
CA THR A 371 19.04 -20.33 -42.52
C THR A 371 18.38 -20.86 -41.23
N SER A 372 17.43 -20.12 -40.66
CA SER A 372 16.77 -20.46 -39.40
C SER A 372 15.60 -21.44 -39.61
N GLU A 373 15.70 -22.64 -39.02
CA GLU A 373 14.65 -23.66 -39.05
C GLU A 373 13.50 -23.37 -38.05
N GLU A 374 13.78 -22.67 -36.95
CA GLU A 374 12.78 -22.35 -35.91
C GLU A 374 11.97 -21.08 -36.23
N THR A 375 10.64 -21.18 -36.12
CA THR A 375 9.72 -20.06 -36.43
C THR A 375 9.83 -18.91 -35.41
N ASP A 376 10.01 -19.21 -34.12
CA ASP A 376 10.14 -18.18 -33.08
C ASP A 376 11.44 -17.36 -33.22
N GLU A 377 12.50 -17.99 -33.74
CA GLU A 377 13.76 -17.34 -34.05
C GLU A 377 13.63 -16.37 -35.23
N ARG A 378 13.00 -16.80 -36.34
CA ARG A 378 12.70 -15.93 -37.49
C ARG A 378 11.87 -14.71 -37.12
N VAL A 379 10.79 -14.88 -36.36
CA VAL A 379 9.94 -13.77 -35.88
C VAL A 379 10.74 -12.80 -35.01
N THR A 380 11.65 -13.32 -34.19
CA THR A 380 12.53 -12.52 -33.36
C THR A 380 13.53 -11.71 -34.18
N LEU A 381 14.15 -12.32 -35.19
CA LEU A 381 15.08 -11.68 -36.10
C LEU A 381 14.40 -10.56 -36.90
N ILE A 382 13.20 -10.82 -37.45
CA ILE A 382 12.40 -9.80 -38.15
C ILE A 382 12.05 -8.64 -37.23
N ARG A 383 11.66 -8.92 -35.97
CA ARG A 383 11.40 -7.86 -34.98
C ARG A 383 12.63 -7.01 -34.68
N ILE A 384 13.82 -7.61 -34.65
CA ILE A 384 15.08 -6.89 -34.44
C ILE A 384 15.39 -6.05 -35.68
N LEU A 385 15.19 -6.60 -36.87
CA LEU A 385 15.38 -5.88 -38.14
C LEU A 385 14.52 -4.62 -38.23
N VAL A 386 13.22 -4.72 -37.87
CA VAL A 386 12.33 -3.54 -37.80
C VAL A 386 12.88 -2.49 -36.83
N LYS A 387 13.46 -2.89 -35.69
CA LYS A 387 14.06 -1.95 -34.74
C LYS A 387 15.35 -1.31 -35.27
N CYS A 388 16.15 -2.03 -36.07
CA CYS A 388 17.35 -1.51 -36.71
C CYS A 388 17.05 -0.37 -37.71
N THR A 389 15.80 -0.21 -38.14
CA THR A 389 15.41 0.92 -39.01
C THR A 389 15.47 2.28 -38.31
N GLU A 390 15.41 2.31 -36.97
CA GLU A 390 15.33 3.53 -36.15
C GLU A 390 14.23 4.53 -36.56
N GLY A 391 13.20 4.08 -37.29
CA GLY A 391 12.16 4.96 -37.81
C GLY A 391 12.55 5.74 -39.07
N ASN A 392 13.68 5.43 -39.70
CA ASN A 392 14.06 5.95 -41.01
C ASN A 392 13.13 5.36 -42.09
N LEU A 393 12.51 6.23 -42.90
CA LEU A 393 11.48 5.84 -43.87
C LEU A 393 12.02 4.94 -44.99
N GLU A 394 13.22 5.22 -45.51
CA GLU A 394 13.84 4.41 -46.57
C GLU A 394 14.17 2.99 -46.06
N ASN A 395 14.75 2.90 -44.85
CA ASN A 395 15.05 1.60 -44.24
C ASN A 395 13.77 0.80 -43.95
N ILE A 396 12.70 1.48 -43.50
CA ILE A 396 11.40 0.85 -43.29
C ILE A 396 10.81 0.35 -44.61
N ARG A 397 10.93 1.13 -45.69
CA ARG A 397 10.52 0.68 -47.03
C ARG A 397 11.28 -0.59 -47.43
N THR A 398 12.60 -0.64 -47.20
CA THR A 398 13.41 -1.84 -47.46
C THR A 398 12.92 -3.05 -46.66
N VAL A 399 12.66 -2.90 -45.36
CA VAL A 399 12.17 -4.00 -44.50
C VAL A 399 10.74 -4.44 -44.87
N LEU A 400 9.85 -3.49 -45.18
CA LEU A 400 8.49 -3.78 -45.66
C LEU A 400 8.52 -4.56 -46.97
N LYS A 401 9.35 -4.13 -47.91
CA LYS A 401 9.52 -4.80 -49.20
C LYS A 401 10.07 -6.22 -49.03
N TYR A 402 11.11 -6.39 -48.20
CA TYR A 402 11.65 -7.71 -47.86
C TYR A 402 10.59 -8.64 -47.26
N TYR A 403 9.82 -8.17 -46.27
CA TYR A 403 8.78 -8.99 -45.65
C TYR A 403 7.67 -9.33 -46.65
N HIS A 404 7.26 -8.38 -47.48
CA HIS A 404 6.28 -8.60 -48.53
C HIS A 404 6.76 -9.65 -49.54
N ASP A 405 7.99 -9.53 -50.04
CA ASP A 405 8.50 -10.38 -51.12
C ASP A 405 8.81 -11.80 -50.64
N THR A 406 9.16 -11.97 -49.37
CA THR A 406 9.67 -13.25 -48.84
C THR A 406 8.73 -13.95 -47.85
N HIS A 407 7.85 -13.21 -47.17
CA HIS A 407 7.07 -13.70 -46.02
C HIS A 407 5.55 -13.41 -46.10
N VAL A 408 5.03 -12.86 -47.21
CA VAL A 408 3.58 -12.53 -47.34
C VAL A 408 2.65 -13.74 -47.20
N ASN A 409 3.15 -14.95 -47.51
CA ASN A 409 2.40 -16.20 -47.44
C ASN A 409 2.42 -16.87 -46.05
N GLU A 410 3.03 -16.23 -45.04
CA GLU A 410 3.04 -16.74 -43.67
C GLU A 410 1.64 -16.73 -43.01
N LEU A 411 1.50 -17.49 -41.92
CA LEU A 411 0.30 -17.50 -41.08
C LEU A 411 -0.01 -16.09 -40.56
N ASN A 412 -1.31 -15.75 -40.48
CA ASN A 412 -1.77 -14.41 -40.12
C ASN A 412 -1.19 -13.87 -38.81
N GLN A 413 -1.00 -14.72 -37.79
CA GLN A 413 -0.43 -14.32 -36.50
C GLN A 413 0.96 -13.65 -36.63
N PHE A 414 1.79 -14.10 -37.58
CA PHE A 414 3.12 -13.52 -37.81
C PHE A 414 3.06 -12.21 -38.57
N LYS A 415 2.19 -12.14 -39.58
CA LYS A 415 1.91 -10.90 -40.34
C LYS A 415 1.35 -9.81 -39.44
N GLU A 416 0.44 -10.17 -38.54
CA GLU A 416 -0.11 -9.25 -37.53
C GLU A 416 0.98 -8.71 -36.59
N ASN A 417 1.86 -9.58 -36.07
CA ASN A 417 2.96 -9.16 -35.22
C ASN A 417 3.90 -8.19 -35.95
N PHE A 418 4.25 -8.49 -37.20
CA PHE A 418 5.10 -7.61 -38.03
C PHE A 418 4.45 -6.24 -38.27
N VAL A 419 3.20 -6.21 -38.73
CA VAL A 419 2.45 -4.99 -38.98
C VAL A 419 2.33 -4.15 -37.71
N ASP A 420 2.09 -4.78 -36.57
CA ASP A 420 2.05 -4.10 -35.28
C ASP A 420 3.38 -3.47 -34.89
N GLN A 421 4.53 -4.12 -35.18
CA GLN A 421 5.84 -3.50 -34.97
C GLN A 421 6.03 -2.28 -35.88
N ILE A 422 5.67 -2.39 -37.16
CA ILE A 422 5.80 -1.29 -38.13
C ILE A 422 4.97 -0.07 -37.71
N LEU A 423 3.68 -0.26 -37.40
CA LEU A 423 2.77 0.80 -36.97
C LEU A 423 3.17 1.44 -35.63
N SER A 424 4.00 0.75 -34.83
CA SER A 424 4.58 1.30 -33.60
C SER A 424 5.81 2.17 -33.86
N CYS A 425 6.52 1.96 -34.97
CA CYS A 425 7.76 2.66 -35.30
C CYS A 425 7.52 3.97 -36.06
N VAL A 426 6.56 3.98 -36.99
CA VAL A 426 6.26 5.15 -37.84
C VAL A 426 4.78 5.47 -37.83
N ALA A 427 4.47 6.76 -37.75
CA ALA A 427 3.11 7.25 -37.83
C ALA A 427 2.58 7.13 -39.27
N ILE A 428 1.33 6.70 -39.40
CA ILE A 428 0.73 6.35 -40.69
C ILE A 428 0.71 7.52 -41.70
N ASN A 429 0.69 8.77 -41.22
CA ASN A 429 0.75 9.96 -42.07
C ASN A 429 2.11 10.21 -42.74
N LYS A 430 3.14 9.41 -42.41
CA LYS A 430 4.46 9.49 -43.04
C LYS A 430 4.67 8.42 -44.12
N PHE A 431 3.69 7.54 -44.34
CA PHE A 431 3.77 6.52 -45.38
C PHE A 431 3.52 7.18 -46.73
N ASP A 432 4.43 6.98 -47.67
CA ASP A 432 4.22 7.34 -49.06
C ASP A 432 3.38 6.27 -49.78
N THR A 433 3.05 6.52 -51.04
CA THR A 433 2.23 5.62 -51.86
C THR A 433 2.83 4.21 -51.96
N GLU A 434 4.15 4.09 -52.04
CA GLU A 434 4.82 2.79 -52.19
C GLU A 434 4.77 1.98 -50.88
N MET A 435 5.15 2.58 -49.75
CA MET A 435 5.08 1.94 -48.43
C MET A 435 3.64 1.59 -48.07
N TRP A 436 2.68 2.46 -48.39
CA TRP A 436 1.27 2.16 -48.19
C TRP A 436 0.83 0.96 -49.03
N THR A 437 1.21 0.90 -50.30
CA THR A 437 0.83 -0.22 -51.18
C THR A 437 1.33 -1.55 -50.63
N LEU A 438 2.59 -1.60 -50.15
CA LEU A 438 3.15 -2.80 -49.51
C LEU A 438 2.38 -3.19 -48.24
N LEU A 439 2.01 -2.21 -47.41
CA LEU A 439 1.24 -2.45 -46.19
C LEU A 439 -0.22 -2.87 -46.49
N ASP A 440 -0.83 -2.29 -47.50
CA ASP A 440 -2.20 -2.58 -47.95
C ASP A 440 -2.29 -3.99 -48.54
N ASN A 441 -1.28 -4.43 -49.28
CA ASN A 441 -1.14 -5.81 -49.74
C ASN A 441 -1.08 -6.79 -48.56
N LEU A 442 -0.38 -6.43 -47.47
CA LEU A 442 -0.38 -7.24 -46.25
C LEU A 442 -1.77 -7.30 -45.61
N PHE A 443 -2.51 -6.18 -45.55
CA PHE A 443 -3.90 -6.18 -45.10
C PHE A 443 -4.81 -7.08 -45.96
N CYS A 444 -4.64 -7.06 -47.28
CA CYS A 444 -5.32 -7.98 -48.20
C CYS A 444 -5.00 -9.45 -47.89
N SER A 445 -3.72 -9.78 -47.68
CA SER A 445 -3.29 -11.15 -47.35
C SER A 445 -3.77 -11.65 -45.97
N MET A 446 -4.08 -10.73 -45.06
CA MET A 446 -4.61 -11.02 -43.71
C MET A 446 -6.14 -11.05 -43.68
N ASP A 447 -6.79 -11.03 -44.84
CA ASP A 447 -8.26 -11.05 -44.98
C ASP A 447 -8.96 -9.85 -44.31
N VAL A 448 -8.27 -8.72 -44.11
CA VAL A 448 -8.85 -7.49 -43.52
C VAL A 448 -10.00 -6.95 -44.38
N TYR A 449 -9.97 -7.22 -45.68
CA TYR A 449 -11.01 -6.87 -46.65
C TYR A 449 -12.09 -7.96 -46.83
N LYS A 450 -12.09 -9.07 -46.08
CA LYS A 450 -13.13 -10.14 -46.14
C LYS A 450 -14.05 -10.14 -44.92
N ASN A 451 -15.30 -10.60 -45.03
CA ASN A 451 -16.29 -10.53 -43.94
C ASN A 451 -16.00 -11.43 -42.71
N SER A 452 -14.95 -12.27 -42.74
CA SER A 452 -14.75 -13.40 -41.80
C SER A 452 -14.20 -13.05 -40.41
N SER A 453 -13.48 -11.93 -40.21
CA SER A 453 -13.16 -11.37 -38.89
C SER A 453 -12.57 -9.96 -39.02
N SER A 454 -12.73 -9.07 -38.04
CA SER A 454 -12.20 -7.69 -38.11
C SER A 454 -11.30 -7.33 -36.93
N ASN A 455 -10.00 -7.17 -37.21
CA ASN A 455 -9.07 -6.51 -36.30
C ASN A 455 -9.30 -4.98 -36.40
N THR A 456 -9.91 -4.40 -35.36
CA THR A 456 -10.41 -3.01 -35.37
C THR A 456 -9.28 -2.00 -35.62
N LYS A 457 -8.07 -2.28 -35.14
CA LYS A 457 -6.89 -1.42 -35.29
C LYS A 457 -6.48 -1.21 -36.76
N TYR A 458 -6.58 -2.24 -37.60
CA TYR A 458 -6.20 -2.13 -39.01
C TYR A 458 -7.25 -1.35 -39.81
N VAL A 459 -8.53 -1.56 -39.52
CA VAL A 459 -9.64 -0.79 -40.09
C VAL A 459 -9.47 0.70 -39.78
N GLU A 460 -9.14 1.06 -38.54
CA GLU A 460 -8.83 2.44 -38.16
C GLU A 460 -7.64 3.02 -38.93
N THR A 461 -6.57 2.23 -39.08
CA THR A 461 -5.35 2.66 -39.76
C THR A 461 -5.61 2.95 -41.24
N ILE A 462 -6.39 2.09 -41.92
CA ILE A 462 -6.82 2.29 -43.30
C ILE A 462 -7.66 3.56 -43.42
N ILE A 463 -8.66 3.73 -42.54
CA ILE A 463 -9.53 4.92 -42.57
C ILE A 463 -8.72 6.20 -42.39
N VAL A 464 -7.80 6.24 -41.40
CA VAL A 464 -6.97 7.43 -41.18
C VAL A 464 -6.08 7.71 -42.38
N TYR A 465 -5.40 6.71 -42.95
CA TYR A 465 -4.56 6.91 -44.13
C TYR A 465 -5.35 7.41 -45.34
N LYS A 466 -6.52 6.82 -45.62
CA LYS A 466 -7.35 7.21 -46.77
C LYS A 466 -7.89 8.63 -46.62
N ILE A 467 -8.31 9.03 -45.41
CA ILE A 467 -8.82 10.40 -45.15
C ILE A 467 -7.73 11.45 -45.28
N ILE A 468 -6.55 11.25 -44.69
CA ILE A 468 -5.49 12.26 -44.72
C ILE A 468 -4.91 12.47 -46.13
N HIS A 469 -5.02 11.45 -47.01
CA HIS A 469 -4.57 11.49 -48.41
C HIS A 469 -5.72 11.70 -49.42
N ASP A 470 -6.91 12.11 -48.96
CA ASP A 470 -8.08 12.38 -49.82
C ASP A 470 -8.46 11.20 -50.76
N GLN A 471 -8.30 9.96 -50.29
CA GLN A 471 -8.64 8.74 -51.02
C GLN A 471 -9.99 8.17 -50.58
N ILE A 472 -10.65 7.47 -51.51
CA ILE A 472 -11.95 6.81 -51.25
C ILE A 472 -11.74 5.63 -50.29
N ILE A 473 -12.56 5.56 -49.24
CA ILE A 473 -12.59 4.44 -48.28
C ILE A 473 -13.44 3.31 -48.88
N PRO A 474 -12.91 2.08 -48.99
CA PRO A 474 -13.69 0.94 -49.49
C PRO A 474 -14.90 0.63 -48.58
N GLU A 475 -16.05 0.30 -49.17
CA GLU A 475 -17.31 0.06 -48.44
C GLU A 475 -17.20 -1.05 -47.38
N ILE A 476 -16.40 -2.10 -47.66
CA ILE A 476 -16.16 -3.19 -46.72
C ILE A 476 -15.39 -2.71 -45.48
N ILE A 477 -14.45 -1.77 -45.64
CA ILE A 477 -13.71 -1.17 -44.52
C ILE A 477 -14.62 -0.20 -43.76
N GLU A 478 -15.38 0.61 -44.50
CA GLU A 478 -16.32 1.58 -43.93
C GLU A 478 -17.37 0.89 -43.04
N SER A 479 -17.96 -0.20 -43.52
CA SER A 479 -18.98 -1.00 -42.81
C SER A 479 -18.43 -1.71 -41.56
N LYS A 480 -17.14 -2.07 -41.55
CA LYS A 480 -16.48 -2.69 -40.39
C LYS A 480 -16.08 -1.71 -39.29
N PHE A 481 -16.03 -0.41 -39.58
CA PHE A 481 -15.60 0.58 -38.59
C PHE A 481 -16.64 0.76 -37.49
N LYS A 482 -16.23 0.39 -36.27
CA LYS A 482 -16.96 0.72 -35.05
C LYS A 482 -16.57 2.12 -34.61
N PHE A 483 -17.55 3.01 -34.49
CA PHE A 483 -17.29 4.42 -34.19
C PHE A 483 -16.49 4.59 -32.90
N GLN A 484 -15.44 5.40 -33.01
CA GLN A 484 -14.63 5.89 -31.91
C GLN A 484 -14.10 7.27 -32.30
N THR A 485 -13.70 8.06 -31.31
CA THR A 485 -13.28 9.45 -31.55
C THR A 485 -11.91 9.56 -32.22
N LEU A 486 -11.12 8.47 -32.26
CA LEU A 486 -9.74 8.47 -32.78
C LEU A 486 -8.83 9.53 -32.15
N GLY A 487 -9.16 9.97 -30.92
CA GLY A 487 -8.42 11.03 -30.22
C GLY A 487 -6.93 10.72 -30.00
N TYR A 488 -6.52 9.45 -30.06
CA TYR A 488 -5.11 9.06 -29.96
C TYR A 488 -4.25 9.51 -31.15
N TYR A 489 -4.84 9.72 -32.34
CA TYR A 489 -4.15 10.25 -33.52
C TYR A 489 -3.95 11.76 -33.46
N LYS A 490 -4.72 12.47 -32.63
CA LYS A 490 -4.69 13.94 -32.54
C LYS A 490 -3.27 14.48 -32.38
N ASN A 491 -2.42 13.86 -31.55
CA ASN A 491 -1.05 14.33 -31.32
C ASN A 491 -0.05 13.92 -32.41
N LYS A 492 -0.43 13.01 -33.32
CA LYS A 492 0.41 12.49 -34.42
C LYS A 492 0.20 13.25 -35.74
N LEU A 493 -0.97 13.87 -35.89
CA LEU A 493 -1.38 14.59 -37.09
C LEU A 493 -1.09 16.10 -36.99
N ASN A 494 -0.90 16.73 -38.14
CA ASN A 494 -0.79 18.19 -38.28
C ASN A 494 -2.18 18.87 -38.20
N PRO A 495 -2.29 20.21 -38.09
CA PRO A 495 -3.57 20.89 -37.94
C PRO A 495 -4.59 20.64 -39.05
N GLU A 496 -4.16 20.53 -40.31
CA GLU A 496 -5.03 20.29 -41.46
C GLU A 496 -5.56 18.85 -41.47
N GLU A 497 -4.66 17.87 -41.30
CA GLU A 497 -5.00 16.45 -41.18
C GLU A 497 -5.98 16.20 -40.01
N ARG A 498 -5.79 16.92 -38.90
CA ARG A 498 -6.70 16.87 -37.75
C ARG A 498 -8.10 17.33 -38.11
N GLU A 499 -8.20 18.40 -38.89
CA GLU A 499 -9.49 18.95 -39.30
C GLU A 499 -10.20 18.00 -40.26
N LYS A 500 -9.50 17.46 -41.26
CA LYS A 500 -10.04 16.46 -42.19
C LYS A 500 -10.62 15.24 -41.46
N LEU A 501 -9.85 14.67 -40.52
CA LEU A 501 -10.29 13.51 -39.74
C LEU A 501 -11.47 13.84 -38.83
N PHE A 502 -11.44 15.00 -38.16
CA PHE A 502 -12.56 15.45 -37.33
C PHE A 502 -13.84 15.63 -38.16
N ILE A 503 -13.77 16.33 -39.30
CA ILE A 503 -14.93 16.58 -40.17
C ILE A 503 -15.54 15.26 -40.63
N TYR A 504 -14.73 14.33 -41.14
CA TYR A 504 -15.23 13.02 -41.57
C TYR A 504 -15.95 12.28 -40.42
N LEU A 505 -15.34 12.21 -39.23
CA LEU A 505 -15.95 11.53 -38.08
C LEU A 505 -17.24 12.24 -37.62
N TYR A 506 -17.24 13.57 -37.64
CA TYR A 506 -18.39 14.39 -37.28
C TYR A 506 -19.54 14.19 -38.26
N GLU A 507 -19.30 14.30 -39.57
CA GLU A 507 -20.31 14.11 -40.61
C GLU A 507 -20.88 12.70 -40.60
N ARG A 508 -20.02 11.70 -40.43
CA ARG A 508 -20.45 10.31 -40.32
C ARG A 508 -21.36 10.10 -39.11
N GLN A 509 -21.01 10.66 -37.96
CA GLN A 509 -21.76 10.44 -36.72
C GLN A 509 -23.02 11.30 -36.63
N ILE A 510 -23.00 12.53 -37.13
CA ILE A 510 -24.17 13.41 -37.09
C ILE A 510 -25.30 12.93 -38.01
N LYS A 511 -24.98 12.24 -39.12
CA LYS A 511 -25.98 11.57 -39.98
C LYS A 511 -26.84 10.55 -39.21
N ASN A 512 -26.27 9.87 -38.22
CA ASN A 512 -27.00 8.93 -37.35
C ASN A 512 -27.99 9.64 -36.41
N VAL A 513 -27.85 10.95 -36.25
CA VAL A 513 -28.67 11.80 -35.39
C VAL A 513 -29.72 12.60 -36.20
N GLU A 514 -29.39 13.02 -37.43
CA GLU A 514 -30.23 13.88 -38.25
C GLU A 514 -31.43 13.16 -38.90
N ASN A 515 -31.23 11.93 -39.39
CA ASN A 515 -32.20 11.27 -40.29
C ASN A 515 -33.25 10.41 -39.58
N LYS A 516 -33.42 10.54 -38.26
CA LYS A 516 -34.28 9.65 -37.46
C LYS A 516 -35.35 10.43 -36.70
N THR A 517 -36.60 10.03 -36.90
CA THR A 517 -37.74 10.51 -36.11
C THR A 517 -37.71 9.89 -34.71
N MET A 518 -38.05 10.68 -33.68
CA MET A 518 -38.05 10.25 -32.28
C MET A 518 -39.48 9.92 -31.82
N THR A 519 -40.03 8.82 -32.35
CA THR A 519 -41.41 8.43 -32.06
C THR A 519 -41.53 7.42 -30.92
N SER A 520 -40.47 6.65 -30.65
CA SER A 520 -40.41 5.66 -29.56
C SER A 520 -39.24 5.89 -28.59
N GLU A 521 -39.33 5.26 -27.41
CA GLU A 521 -38.28 5.26 -26.39
C GLU A 521 -36.96 4.67 -26.89
N ILE A 522 -37.04 3.56 -27.64
CA ILE A 522 -35.87 2.87 -28.20
C ILE A 522 -35.15 3.78 -29.20
N GLU A 523 -35.89 4.42 -30.11
CA GLU A 523 -35.34 5.37 -31.08
C GLU A 523 -34.64 6.53 -30.37
N PHE A 524 -35.31 7.14 -29.38
CA PHE A 524 -34.73 8.24 -28.62
C PHE A 524 -33.44 7.83 -27.92
N LYS A 525 -33.40 6.65 -27.28
CA LYS A 525 -32.19 6.14 -26.61
C LYS A 525 -31.03 5.94 -27.58
N ILE A 526 -31.30 5.41 -28.77
CA ILE A 526 -30.30 5.21 -29.84
C ILE A 526 -29.74 6.56 -30.31
N ILE A 527 -30.60 7.56 -30.50
CA ILE A 527 -30.21 8.89 -30.99
C ILE A 527 -29.45 9.67 -29.90
N VAL A 528 -29.87 9.59 -28.63
CA VAL A 528 -29.15 10.16 -27.48
C VAL A 528 -27.72 9.61 -27.44
N LYS A 529 -27.57 8.28 -27.47
CA LYS A 529 -26.25 7.63 -27.46
C LYS A 529 -25.39 8.03 -28.67
N SER A 530 -26.01 8.22 -29.83
CA SER A 530 -25.32 8.70 -31.02
C SER A 530 -24.82 10.13 -30.85
N LEU A 531 -25.62 11.01 -30.24
CA LEU A 531 -25.21 12.39 -29.94
C LEU A 531 -24.16 12.48 -28.84
N GLU A 532 -24.22 11.61 -27.82
CA GLU A 532 -23.17 11.52 -26.79
C GLU A 532 -21.80 11.25 -27.41
N LEU A 533 -21.73 10.34 -28.38
CA LEU A 533 -20.51 10.05 -29.13
C LEU A 533 -20.04 11.27 -29.96
N THR A 534 -20.95 12.04 -30.55
CA THR A 534 -20.62 13.30 -31.26
C THR A 534 -20.06 14.34 -30.30
N VAL A 535 -20.68 14.51 -29.14
CA VAL A 535 -20.24 15.49 -28.14
C VAL A 535 -18.91 15.07 -27.51
N GLN A 536 -18.67 13.76 -27.34
CA GLN A 536 -17.38 13.22 -26.93
C GLN A 536 -16.29 13.44 -28.00
N LEU A 537 -16.62 13.24 -29.29
CA LEU A 537 -15.72 13.58 -30.40
C LEU A 537 -15.33 15.07 -30.33
N MET A 538 -16.30 15.97 -30.23
CA MET A 538 -16.02 17.41 -30.09
C MET A 538 -15.10 17.70 -28.89
N ALA A 539 -15.32 17.01 -27.76
CA ALA A 539 -14.51 17.18 -26.57
C ALA A 539 -13.07 16.64 -26.73
N ASP A 540 -12.89 15.49 -27.35
CA ASP A 540 -11.56 14.91 -27.61
C ASP A 540 -10.76 15.77 -28.60
N TRP A 541 -11.45 16.46 -29.51
CA TRP A 541 -10.86 17.29 -30.56
C TRP A 541 -10.83 18.80 -30.26
N ASP A 542 -11.14 19.21 -29.03
CA ASP A 542 -11.13 20.61 -28.56
C ASP A 542 -12.06 21.59 -29.29
N LYS A 543 -13.17 21.10 -29.82
CA LYS A 543 -14.20 21.93 -30.47
C LYS A 543 -15.15 22.55 -29.45
N GLU A 544 -15.71 23.72 -29.75
CA GLU A 544 -16.67 24.41 -28.86
C GLU A 544 -18.13 24.19 -29.32
N ILE A 545 -19.06 24.02 -28.37
CA ILE A 545 -20.47 23.71 -28.69
C ILE A 545 -21.16 24.79 -29.51
N THR A 546 -20.72 26.04 -29.39
CA THR A 546 -21.27 27.20 -30.12
C THR A 546 -20.92 27.19 -31.60
N GLU A 547 -19.86 26.48 -32.00
CA GLU A 547 -19.44 26.35 -33.40
C GLU A 547 -20.29 25.30 -34.15
N PHE A 548 -21.08 24.49 -33.42
CA PHE A 548 -21.88 23.40 -33.97
C PHE A 548 -23.36 23.54 -33.57
N PRO A 549 -24.10 24.52 -34.14
CA PRO A 549 -25.50 24.78 -33.80
C PRO A 549 -26.41 23.57 -33.93
N LYS A 550 -26.11 22.67 -34.87
CA LYS A 550 -26.85 21.42 -35.09
C LYS A 550 -26.87 20.54 -33.84
N VAL A 551 -25.71 20.34 -33.21
CA VAL A 551 -25.59 19.56 -31.98
C VAL A 551 -26.33 20.26 -30.84
N PHE A 552 -26.15 21.57 -30.70
CA PHE A 552 -26.82 22.37 -29.68
C PHE A 552 -28.36 22.27 -29.80
N ASN A 553 -28.91 22.52 -30.98
CA ASN A 553 -30.35 22.47 -31.25
C ASN A 553 -30.92 21.07 -30.98
N LYS A 554 -30.17 20.01 -31.30
CA LYS A 554 -30.61 18.64 -31.03
C LYS A 554 -30.69 18.33 -29.53
N ILE A 555 -29.76 18.87 -28.73
CA ILE A 555 -29.85 18.78 -27.26
C ILE A 555 -31.09 19.52 -26.75
N ILE A 556 -31.41 20.71 -27.30
CA ILE A 556 -32.64 21.45 -26.95
C ILE A 556 -33.91 20.67 -27.35
N GLU A 557 -33.90 20.00 -28.49
CA GLU A 557 -34.98 19.10 -28.92
C GLU A 557 -35.17 17.95 -27.92
N PHE A 558 -34.09 17.30 -27.48
CA PHE A 558 -34.15 16.25 -26.45
C PHE A 558 -34.72 16.74 -25.12
N ILE A 559 -34.32 17.94 -24.69
CA ILE A 559 -34.87 18.60 -23.49
C ILE A 559 -36.39 18.80 -23.65
N THR A 560 -36.83 19.23 -24.83
CA THR A 560 -38.25 19.47 -25.13
C THR A 560 -39.05 18.17 -25.12
N ILE A 561 -38.52 17.11 -25.74
CA ILE A 561 -39.13 15.77 -25.72
C ILE A 561 -39.25 15.25 -24.29
N ARG A 562 -38.19 15.41 -23.48
CA ARG A 562 -38.19 15.02 -22.07
C ARG A 562 -39.26 15.75 -21.25
N LYS A 563 -39.51 17.03 -21.52
CA LYS A 563 -40.62 17.77 -20.89
C LYS A 563 -42.00 17.21 -21.26
N GLN A 564 -42.18 16.73 -22.49
CA GLN A 564 -43.48 16.35 -23.05
C GLN A 564 -43.81 14.86 -22.86
N LYS A 565 -42.81 13.97 -22.83
CA LYS A 565 -42.98 12.52 -22.86
C LYS A 565 -42.44 11.87 -21.59
N LYS A 566 -43.28 11.08 -20.90
CA LYS A 566 -42.92 10.44 -19.63
C LYS A 566 -41.77 9.43 -19.75
N TRP A 567 -41.74 8.62 -20.80
CA TRP A 567 -40.70 7.60 -21.03
C TRP A 567 -39.29 8.19 -21.27
N ALA A 568 -39.20 9.46 -21.68
CA ALA A 568 -37.92 10.12 -21.93
C ALA A 568 -37.18 10.51 -20.64
N TRP A 569 -37.83 10.38 -19.47
CA TRP A 569 -37.22 10.65 -18.16
C TRP A 569 -36.22 9.58 -17.72
N ASP A 570 -36.40 8.33 -18.16
CA ASP A 570 -35.54 7.22 -17.76
C ASP A 570 -34.21 7.19 -18.53
N ILE A 571 -34.01 8.11 -19.47
CA ILE A 571 -32.83 8.19 -20.33
C ILE A 571 -31.91 9.29 -19.80
N ASP A 572 -30.66 8.97 -19.49
CA ASP A 572 -29.71 9.94 -18.93
C ASP A 572 -29.27 10.96 -19.99
N LEU A 573 -29.37 12.26 -19.67
CA LEU A 573 -28.89 13.37 -20.49
C LEU A 573 -27.73 14.14 -19.83
N SER A 574 -27.25 13.66 -18.68
CA SER A 574 -26.27 14.36 -17.83
C SER A 574 -24.92 14.54 -18.53
N THR A 575 -24.57 13.63 -19.44
CA THR A 575 -23.39 13.67 -20.30
C THR A 575 -23.26 15.03 -21.02
N PHE A 576 -24.36 15.54 -21.57
CA PHE A 576 -24.38 16.82 -22.31
C PHE A 576 -24.05 18.03 -21.43
N TYR A 577 -24.39 17.97 -20.15
CA TYR A 577 -24.08 19.03 -19.18
C TYR A 577 -22.69 18.89 -18.53
N ASN A 578 -22.16 17.66 -18.46
CA ASN A 578 -20.98 17.34 -17.65
C ASN A 578 -19.68 17.18 -18.44
N ILE A 579 -19.73 16.90 -19.75
CA ILE A 579 -18.53 16.68 -20.59
C ILE A 579 -17.51 17.83 -20.47
N ARG A 580 -17.96 19.09 -20.59
CA ARG A 580 -17.10 20.28 -20.46
C ARG A 580 -17.71 21.33 -19.55
N LYS A 581 -16.98 21.72 -18.49
CA LYS A 581 -17.43 22.74 -17.52
C LYS A 581 -17.82 24.07 -18.17
N LYS A 582 -17.11 24.49 -19.22
CA LYS A 582 -17.38 25.75 -19.95
C LYS A 582 -18.76 25.75 -20.62
N TRP A 583 -19.27 24.60 -21.03
CA TRP A 583 -20.56 24.50 -21.75
C TRP A 583 -21.77 24.66 -20.83
N ARG A 584 -21.62 24.42 -19.53
CA ARG A 584 -22.71 24.51 -18.54
C ARG A 584 -23.45 25.84 -18.53
N ARG A 585 -22.77 26.95 -18.85
CA ARG A 585 -23.38 28.29 -18.91
C ARG A 585 -24.44 28.38 -20.02
N HIS A 586 -24.25 27.68 -21.13
CA HIS A 586 -25.17 27.70 -22.28
C HIS A 586 -26.42 26.86 -22.02
N PHE A 587 -26.37 25.96 -21.04
CA PHE A 587 -27.48 25.08 -20.65
C PHE A 587 -28.01 25.36 -19.24
N PHE A 588 -27.72 26.53 -18.66
CA PHE A 588 -28.08 26.82 -17.27
C PHE A 588 -29.59 26.75 -17.03
N ASP A 589 -30.40 27.34 -17.91
CA ASP A 589 -31.87 27.36 -17.79
C ASP A 589 -32.52 25.97 -17.93
N TYR A 590 -31.77 25.01 -18.48
CA TYR A 590 -32.17 23.61 -18.66
C TYR A 590 -31.43 22.66 -17.71
N SER A 591 -30.63 23.18 -16.79
CA SER A 591 -29.71 22.38 -15.98
C SER A 591 -30.41 21.36 -15.09
N LEU A 592 -31.60 21.67 -14.57
CA LEU A 592 -32.40 20.75 -13.75
C LEU A 592 -33.01 19.59 -14.57
N ILE A 593 -33.17 19.75 -15.88
CA ILE A 593 -33.67 18.69 -16.77
C ILE A 593 -32.52 17.81 -17.24
N LEU A 594 -31.40 18.43 -17.60
CA LEU A 594 -30.22 17.71 -18.10
C LEU A 594 -29.50 16.94 -17.00
N ASN A 595 -29.36 17.53 -15.81
CA ASN A 595 -28.61 16.93 -14.71
C ASN A 595 -29.27 17.28 -13.35
N PRO A 596 -30.42 16.68 -13.03
CA PRO A 596 -31.13 16.88 -11.76
C PRO A 596 -30.26 16.44 -10.58
N SER A 597 -29.48 17.37 -10.01
CA SER A 597 -28.48 17.05 -9.00
C SER A 597 -28.36 18.14 -7.93
N LYS A 598 -27.84 17.77 -6.75
CA LYS A 598 -27.52 18.69 -5.65
C LYS A 598 -26.71 19.91 -6.12
N GLN A 599 -25.71 19.69 -6.97
CA GLN A 599 -24.82 20.76 -7.40
C GLN A 599 -25.55 21.79 -8.27
N VAL A 600 -26.49 21.33 -9.10
CA VAL A 600 -27.37 22.20 -9.89
C VAL A 600 -28.34 22.95 -8.98
N LEU A 601 -29.00 22.29 -8.02
CA LEU A 601 -29.89 22.96 -7.05
C LEU A 601 -29.17 24.08 -6.26
N LEU A 602 -27.93 23.86 -5.84
CA LEU A 602 -27.13 24.90 -5.19
C LEU A 602 -26.80 26.06 -6.14
N ASN A 603 -26.59 25.78 -7.42
CA ASN A 603 -26.32 26.81 -8.42
C ASN A 603 -27.59 27.62 -8.74
N VAL A 604 -28.74 26.95 -8.79
CA VAL A 604 -30.07 27.57 -8.89
C VAL A 604 -30.31 28.51 -7.72
N LEU A 605 -30.05 28.09 -6.47
CA LEU A 605 -30.18 28.97 -5.30
C LEU A 605 -29.29 30.23 -5.36
N LYS A 606 -28.14 30.15 -6.05
CA LYS A 606 -27.21 31.28 -6.21
C LYS A 606 -27.63 32.26 -7.28
N HIS A 607 -28.24 31.79 -8.37
CA HIS A 607 -28.47 32.59 -9.57
C HIS A 607 -29.94 32.88 -9.84
N ASN A 608 -30.84 31.89 -9.73
CA ASN A 608 -32.26 32.07 -9.99
C ASN A 608 -33.13 31.06 -9.21
N PRO A 609 -33.43 31.31 -7.93
CA PRO A 609 -34.19 30.36 -7.10
C PRO A 609 -35.60 30.06 -7.61
N ASN A 610 -36.21 30.95 -8.41
CA ASN A 610 -37.53 30.73 -9.00
C ASN A 610 -37.57 29.49 -9.90
N MET A 611 -36.41 29.06 -10.44
CA MET A 611 -36.33 27.81 -11.19
C MET A 611 -36.74 26.58 -10.35
N LEU A 612 -36.63 26.63 -9.01
CA LEU A 612 -37.09 25.54 -8.16
C LEU A 612 -38.60 25.32 -8.26
N ASN A 613 -39.36 26.42 -8.44
CA ASN A 613 -40.80 26.38 -8.60
C ASN A 613 -41.18 26.08 -10.06
N MET A 614 -40.46 26.64 -11.03
CA MET A 614 -40.68 26.34 -12.45
C MET A 614 -40.47 24.85 -12.78
N TYR A 615 -39.50 24.21 -12.12
CA TYR A 615 -39.14 22.81 -12.31
C TYR A 615 -39.56 21.95 -11.10
N GLN A 616 -40.74 22.20 -10.53
CA GLN A 616 -41.20 21.54 -9.31
C GLN A 616 -41.24 20.00 -9.45
N LYS A 617 -41.54 19.47 -10.64
CA LYS A 617 -41.58 18.01 -10.90
C LYS A 617 -40.18 17.39 -10.80
N GLU A 618 -39.20 18.04 -11.40
CA GLU A 618 -37.79 17.63 -11.38
C GLU A 618 -37.17 17.83 -10.00
N VAL A 619 -37.50 18.94 -9.34
CA VAL A 619 -37.08 19.17 -7.96
C VAL A 619 -37.71 18.14 -7.04
N ALA A 620 -38.97 17.77 -7.24
CA ALA A 620 -39.62 16.69 -6.50
C ALA A 620 -38.88 15.37 -6.71
N SER A 621 -38.53 14.99 -7.95
CA SER A 621 -37.77 13.74 -8.19
C SER A 621 -36.43 13.73 -7.42
N ILE A 622 -35.69 14.85 -7.42
CA ILE A 622 -34.42 14.97 -6.67
C ILE A 622 -34.64 14.87 -5.15
N ARG A 623 -35.79 15.32 -4.62
CA ARG A 623 -36.10 15.16 -3.19
C ARG A 623 -36.11 13.67 -2.76
N PHE A 624 -36.26 12.72 -3.70
CA PHE A 624 -36.35 11.29 -3.40
C PHE A 624 -35.06 10.49 -3.63
N ASP A 625 -34.13 10.95 -4.47
CA ASP A 625 -33.01 10.11 -4.94
C ASP A 625 -31.90 9.84 -3.90
N ASP A 626 -31.69 10.71 -2.90
CA ASP A 626 -30.92 10.40 -1.67
C ASP A 626 -30.94 11.61 -0.70
N PRO A 627 -31.57 11.51 0.49
CA PRO A 627 -31.61 12.59 1.49
C PRO A 627 -30.23 13.02 2.01
N ILE A 628 -29.24 12.11 2.07
CA ILE A 628 -27.87 12.45 2.54
C ILE A 628 -27.24 13.51 1.62
N SER A 629 -27.63 13.50 0.34
CA SER A 629 -27.13 14.45 -0.64
C SER A 629 -27.69 15.87 -0.43
N LEU A 630 -28.89 16.07 0.11
CA LEU A 630 -29.55 17.39 0.13
C LEU A 630 -29.34 18.23 1.39
N GLN A 631 -28.75 17.69 2.46
CA GLN A 631 -28.61 18.37 3.76
C GLN A 631 -28.05 19.81 3.67
N LEU A 632 -27.06 20.04 2.80
CA LEU A 632 -26.46 21.37 2.62
C LEU A 632 -27.46 22.38 2.02
N ILE A 633 -28.30 21.94 1.09
CA ILE A 633 -29.34 22.76 0.46
C ILE A 633 -30.42 23.06 1.49
N LEU A 634 -30.92 22.04 2.19
CA LEU A 634 -31.94 22.20 3.23
C LEU A 634 -31.47 23.15 4.33
N SER A 635 -30.21 23.05 4.76
CA SER A 635 -29.63 23.98 5.73
C SER A 635 -29.62 25.43 5.22
N LYS A 636 -29.37 25.65 3.92
CA LYS A 636 -29.42 26.99 3.32
C LYS A 636 -30.85 27.49 3.20
N ILE A 637 -31.79 26.62 2.86
CA ILE A 637 -33.21 26.93 2.78
C ILE A 637 -33.73 27.33 4.17
N LYS A 638 -33.47 26.53 5.22
CA LYS A 638 -33.82 26.86 6.61
C LYS A 638 -33.28 28.21 7.06
N ILE A 639 -32.00 28.48 6.80
CA ILE A 639 -31.35 29.72 7.27
C ILE A 639 -31.80 30.95 6.48
N TYR A 640 -31.80 30.88 5.14
CA TYR A 640 -31.97 32.06 4.30
C TYR A 640 -33.40 32.25 3.80
N TRP A 641 -34.25 31.23 3.81
CA TRP A 641 -35.64 31.26 3.33
C TRP A 641 -36.60 30.59 4.32
N ALA A 642 -36.40 30.82 5.63
CA ALA A 642 -37.21 30.25 6.71
C ALA A 642 -38.73 30.47 6.50
N ASP A 643 -39.11 31.66 6.03
CA ASP A 643 -40.52 32.04 5.90
C ASP A 643 -41.17 31.70 4.56
N THR A 644 -40.39 31.26 3.56
CA THR A 644 -40.89 30.95 2.21
C THR A 644 -40.57 29.52 1.81
N LEU A 645 -39.43 29.29 1.13
CA LEU A 645 -39.06 27.97 0.60
C LEU A 645 -38.99 26.90 1.69
N ALA A 646 -38.59 27.24 2.92
CA ALA A 646 -38.52 26.25 3.99
C ALA A 646 -39.91 25.69 4.34
N LYS A 647 -40.93 26.56 4.46
CA LYS A 647 -42.32 26.15 4.74
C LYS A 647 -42.89 25.27 3.63
N GLU A 648 -42.67 25.64 2.36
CA GLU A 648 -43.10 24.83 1.21
C GLU A 648 -42.47 23.43 1.21
N TRP A 649 -41.18 23.35 1.54
CA TRP A 649 -40.46 22.06 1.60
C TRP A 649 -40.88 21.24 2.82
N ILE A 650 -41.11 21.87 3.98
CA ILE A 650 -41.66 21.21 5.18
C ILE A 650 -43.00 20.57 4.85
N SER A 651 -43.95 21.32 4.29
CA SER A 651 -45.26 20.80 3.90
C SER A 651 -45.15 19.64 2.92
N GLY A 652 -44.23 19.73 1.96
CA GLY A 652 -43.93 18.63 1.04
C GLY A 652 -43.44 17.38 1.76
N TYR A 653 -42.51 17.49 2.70
CA TYR A 653 -42.02 16.33 3.45
C TYR A 653 -43.02 15.77 4.45
N LEU A 654 -43.86 16.61 5.07
CA LEU A 654 -44.95 16.15 5.94
C LEU A 654 -45.97 15.32 5.16
N PHE A 655 -46.32 15.73 3.94
CA PHE A 655 -47.16 14.93 3.05
C PHE A 655 -46.57 13.54 2.78
N TYR A 656 -45.25 13.45 2.56
CA TYR A 656 -44.56 12.18 2.29
C TYR A 656 -44.38 11.25 3.50
N LEU A 657 -44.73 11.67 4.72
CA LEU A 657 -44.77 10.75 5.86
C LEU A 657 -45.85 9.67 5.67
N ASN A 658 -46.91 9.98 4.91
CA ASN A 658 -48.00 9.06 4.63
C ASN A 658 -47.74 8.14 3.43
N ASP A 659 -46.65 8.35 2.68
CA ASP A 659 -46.29 7.55 1.51
C ASP A 659 -45.39 6.37 1.92
N ILE A 660 -45.88 5.13 1.77
CA ILE A 660 -45.10 3.90 2.05
C ILE A 660 -43.75 3.93 1.32
N GLY A 661 -42.67 3.74 2.08
CA GLY A 661 -41.29 3.71 1.57
C GLY A 661 -40.57 5.06 1.56
N LYS A 662 -41.26 6.19 1.80
CA LYS A 662 -40.66 7.54 1.75
C LYS A 662 -40.38 8.17 3.12
N GLN A 663 -40.81 7.52 4.22
CA GLN A 663 -40.74 8.04 5.60
C GLN A 663 -39.32 8.44 6.02
N SER A 664 -38.32 7.57 5.76
CA SER A 664 -36.93 7.81 6.19
C SER A 664 -36.34 9.08 5.58
N MET A 665 -36.60 9.32 4.29
CA MET A 665 -36.15 10.52 3.58
C MET A 665 -36.84 11.77 4.12
N ALA A 666 -38.16 11.70 4.30
CA ALA A 666 -38.95 12.81 4.82
C ALA A 666 -38.47 13.21 6.23
N ILE A 667 -38.31 12.24 7.13
CA ILE A 667 -37.86 12.46 8.50
C ILE A 667 -36.43 13.03 8.53
N GLN A 668 -35.51 12.52 7.70
CA GLN A 668 -34.16 13.07 7.59
C GLN A 668 -34.16 14.54 7.18
N SER A 669 -35.06 14.92 6.27
CA SER A 669 -35.17 16.28 5.76
C SER A 669 -35.85 17.21 6.77
N LEU A 670 -36.91 16.73 7.42
CA LEU A 670 -37.62 17.44 8.51
C LEU A 670 -36.70 17.68 9.71
N ALA A 671 -35.85 16.72 10.08
CA ALA A 671 -34.86 16.89 11.14
C ALA A 671 -33.89 18.06 10.89
N VAL A 672 -33.67 18.44 9.62
CA VAL A 672 -32.84 19.59 9.27
C VAL A 672 -33.67 20.88 9.26
N LEU A 673 -34.89 20.84 8.73
CA LEU A 673 -35.73 22.01 8.46
C LEU A 673 -36.51 22.51 9.68
N LEU A 674 -37.06 21.62 10.50
CA LEU A 674 -37.88 21.98 11.67
C LEU A 674 -37.04 22.49 12.83
N SER A 675 -37.67 23.23 13.74
CA SER A 675 -37.14 23.48 15.08
C SER A 675 -37.20 22.21 15.95
N GLN A 676 -36.54 22.24 17.10
CA GLN A 676 -36.53 21.10 18.02
C GLN A 676 -37.93 20.78 18.55
N THR A 677 -38.71 21.78 18.92
CA THR A 677 -40.07 21.63 19.45
C THR A 677 -41.01 21.07 18.39
N GLU A 678 -41.06 21.68 17.20
CA GLU A 678 -41.88 21.19 16.08
C GLU A 678 -41.53 19.75 15.68
N PHE A 679 -40.24 19.38 15.74
CA PHE A 679 -39.83 18.02 15.44
C PHE A 679 -40.30 17.03 16.53
N LEU A 680 -40.17 17.40 17.81
CA LEU A 680 -40.59 16.56 18.93
C LEU A 680 -42.11 16.34 18.95
N ASP A 681 -42.90 17.37 18.64
CA ASP A 681 -44.36 17.27 18.55
C ASP A 681 -44.79 16.19 17.54
N ILE A 682 -44.07 16.08 16.42
CA ILE A 682 -44.32 15.03 15.43
C ILE A 682 -43.84 13.67 15.94
N VAL A 683 -42.65 13.61 16.57
CA VAL A 683 -42.07 12.37 17.09
C VAL A 683 -42.97 11.69 18.11
N HIS A 684 -43.63 12.45 18.98
CA HIS A 684 -44.52 11.94 20.03
C HIS A 684 -45.62 11.01 19.50
N LYS A 685 -46.12 11.27 18.29
CA LYS A 685 -47.16 10.46 17.64
C LYS A 685 -46.69 9.04 17.26
N TYR A 686 -45.38 8.82 17.13
CA TYR A 686 -44.81 7.58 16.58
C TYR A 686 -43.91 6.82 17.57
N ILE A 687 -44.02 7.14 18.87
CA ILE A 687 -43.32 6.42 19.93
C ILE A 687 -43.94 5.01 20.05
N PRO A 688 -43.13 3.94 20.15
CA PRO A 688 -43.65 2.59 20.30
C PRO A 688 -44.32 2.40 21.68
N GLU A 689 -45.57 1.94 21.67
CA GLU A 689 -46.34 1.59 22.88
C GLU A 689 -46.02 0.18 23.41
N GLU A 690 -45.78 -0.80 22.50
CA GLU A 690 -45.51 -2.21 22.83
C GLU A 690 -44.06 -2.64 22.50
N ASP A 691 -43.57 -3.68 23.19
CA ASP A 691 -42.25 -4.28 22.93
C ASP A 691 -42.21 -5.16 21.64
N THR A 692 -43.38 -5.48 21.08
CA THR A 692 -43.55 -6.32 19.89
C THR A 692 -44.04 -5.51 18.69
N ILE A 693 -43.36 -5.65 17.54
CA ILE A 693 -43.80 -5.03 16.28
C ILE A 693 -44.87 -5.89 15.63
N ASN A 694 -46.10 -5.38 15.51
CA ASN A 694 -47.16 -5.96 14.69
C ASN A 694 -47.14 -5.37 13.27
N TRP A 695 -46.35 -5.99 12.40
CA TRP A 695 -46.18 -5.56 11.00
C TRP A 695 -47.49 -5.53 10.18
N LYS A 696 -48.57 -6.15 10.66
CA LYS A 696 -49.84 -6.25 9.93
C LYS A 696 -50.84 -5.13 10.27
N ALA A 697 -50.65 -4.39 11.36
CA ALA A 697 -51.67 -3.46 11.87
C ALA A 697 -51.57 -2.03 11.29
N ASN A 698 -50.36 -1.50 11.04
CA ASN A 698 -50.21 -0.14 10.45
C ASN A 698 -48.80 0.12 9.87
N GLU A 699 -48.57 -0.17 8.58
CA GLU A 699 -47.25 -0.10 7.95
C GLU A 699 -46.62 1.32 7.97
N ILE A 700 -47.44 2.36 7.87
CA ILE A 700 -46.99 3.77 7.86
C ILE A 700 -46.45 4.19 9.23
N GLU A 701 -47.19 3.93 10.30
CA GLU A 701 -46.77 4.27 11.66
C GLU A 701 -45.48 3.56 12.05
N HIS A 702 -45.36 2.27 11.70
CA HIS A 702 -44.14 1.51 11.92
C HIS A 702 -42.97 2.03 11.08
N GLY A 703 -43.22 2.39 9.82
CA GLY A 703 -42.24 3.01 8.93
C GLY A 703 -41.71 4.34 9.47
N CYS A 704 -42.60 5.17 10.02
CA CYS A 704 -42.26 6.42 10.69
C CYS A 704 -41.48 6.18 11.98
N GLY A 705 -41.97 5.34 12.90
CA GLY A 705 -41.29 5.04 14.17
C GLY A 705 -39.88 4.48 13.98
N LYS A 706 -39.71 3.56 13.02
CA LYS A 706 -38.38 3.04 12.61
C LYS A 706 -37.49 4.16 12.09
N SER A 707 -38.03 5.01 11.23
CA SER A 707 -37.28 6.10 10.58
C SER A 707 -36.87 7.20 11.56
N PHE A 708 -37.72 7.52 12.55
CA PHE A 708 -37.37 8.42 13.65
C PHE A 708 -36.23 7.85 14.49
N ALA A 709 -36.34 6.59 14.93
CA ALA A 709 -35.29 5.92 15.70
C ALA A 709 -33.90 5.99 15.00
N ILE A 710 -33.87 5.81 13.68
CA ILE A 710 -32.61 5.85 12.88
C ILE A 710 -32.04 7.26 12.72
N ASN A 711 -32.87 8.30 12.69
CA ASN A 711 -32.46 9.63 12.20
C ASN A 711 -32.53 10.76 13.23
N ILE A 712 -33.00 10.51 14.45
CA ILE A 712 -33.18 11.54 15.47
C ILE A 712 -31.88 12.29 15.85
N HIS A 713 -30.71 11.63 15.68
CA HIS A 713 -29.39 12.25 15.86
C HIS A 713 -29.07 13.42 14.90
N ARG A 714 -29.90 13.65 13.87
CA ARG A 714 -29.73 14.71 12.87
C ARG A 714 -30.41 16.02 13.25
N VAL A 715 -31.29 16.00 14.24
CA VAL A 715 -32.03 17.17 14.70
C VAL A 715 -31.05 18.24 15.21
N ARG A 716 -31.41 19.50 15.02
CA ARG A 716 -30.65 20.66 15.48
C ARG A 716 -31.55 21.57 16.34
N PRO A 717 -31.14 21.88 17.58
CA PRO A 717 -29.96 21.39 18.30
C PRO A 717 -29.96 19.88 18.55
N LEU A 718 -28.80 19.34 18.97
CA LEU A 718 -28.71 17.92 19.36
C LEU A 718 -29.66 17.64 20.53
N LEU A 719 -30.55 16.67 20.36
CA LEU A 719 -31.52 16.28 21.38
C LEU A 719 -30.85 15.62 22.59
N ASP A 720 -31.54 15.70 23.73
CA ASP A 720 -31.15 14.99 24.93
C ASP A 720 -31.27 13.48 24.76
N THR A 721 -30.42 12.76 25.49
CA THR A 721 -30.31 11.31 25.38
C THR A 721 -31.56 10.57 25.84
N ASP A 722 -32.43 11.20 26.63
CA ASP A 722 -33.68 10.61 27.09
C ASP A 722 -34.70 10.46 25.96
N VAL A 723 -34.69 11.38 24.98
CA VAL A 723 -35.56 11.32 23.80
C VAL A 723 -35.21 10.09 22.94
N LEU A 724 -33.93 9.71 22.88
CA LEU A 724 -33.51 8.47 22.22
C LEU A 724 -34.07 7.22 22.92
N LEU A 725 -34.18 7.26 24.24
CA LEU A 725 -34.68 6.12 25.03
C LEU A 725 -36.17 5.84 24.78
N TRP A 726 -36.93 6.80 24.26
CA TRP A 726 -38.31 6.56 23.82
C TRP A 726 -38.41 5.46 22.76
N PHE A 727 -37.38 5.31 21.92
CA PHE A 727 -37.30 4.28 20.87
C PHE A 727 -36.48 3.05 21.27
N ALA A 728 -35.96 3.02 22.49
CA ALA A 728 -35.15 1.93 23.04
C ALA A 728 -35.98 0.76 23.60
N LYS A 729 -37.20 0.56 23.10
CA LYS A 729 -38.13 -0.48 23.57
C LYS A 729 -38.23 -1.64 22.57
N GLY A 730 -38.37 -2.86 23.09
CA GLY A 730 -38.59 -4.07 22.29
C GLY A 730 -37.73 -4.24 21.03
N LYS A 731 -38.38 -4.55 19.91
CA LYS A 731 -37.71 -4.73 18.59
C LYS A 731 -37.29 -3.42 17.90
N TYR A 732 -37.65 -2.24 18.41
CA TYR A 732 -37.24 -0.94 17.83
C TYR A 732 -35.80 -0.57 18.18
N ILE A 733 -35.25 -1.13 19.24
CA ILE A 733 -33.90 -0.84 19.75
C ILE A 733 -32.81 -0.97 18.67
N LYS A 734 -32.91 -1.97 17.79
CA LYS A 734 -31.96 -2.22 16.69
C LYS A 734 -31.89 -1.05 15.69
N PHE A 735 -32.98 -0.28 15.57
CA PHE A 735 -33.05 0.89 14.70
C PHE A 735 -32.47 2.15 15.38
N ALA A 736 -32.59 2.25 16.71
CA ALA A 736 -32.06 3.36 17.50
C ALA A 736 -30.52 3.35 17.60
N VAL A 737 -29.86 2.19 17.42
CA VAL A 737 -28.39 2.03 17.53
C VAL A 737 -27.61 3.05 16.71
N THR A 738 -28.04 3.33 15.48
CA THR A 738 -27.36 4.29 14.61
C THR A 738 -27.37 5.70 15.22
N SER A 739 -28.52 6.14 15.72
CA SER A 739 -28.65 7.44 16.37
C SER A 739 -27.92 7.51 17.70
N LEU A 740 -27.98 6.43 18.49
CA LEU A 740 -27.25 6.26 19.74
C LEU A 740 -25.75 6.47 19.51
N ASN A 741 -25.14 5.70 18.62
CA ASN A 741 -23.72 5.83 18.29
C ASN A 741 -23.36 7.25 17.81
N ALA A 742 -24.21 7.86 16.97
CA ALA A 742 -23.98 9.19 16.43
C ALA A 742 -24.03 10.30 17.51
N ILE A 743 -25.00 10.25 18.42
CA ILE A 743 -25.12 11.20 19.54
C ILE A 743 -23.96 10.99 20.52
N PHE A 744 -23.67 9.75 20.93
CA PHE A 744 -22.62 9.45 21.90
C PHE A 744 -21.22 9.84 21.44
N SER A 745 -20.91 9.62 20.17
CA SER A 745 -19.64 10.06 19.59
C SER A 745 -19.44 11.58 19.67
N ASN A 746 -20.51 12.34 19.90
CA ASN A 746 -20.50 13.80 19.90
C ASN A 746 -20.80 14.45 21.26
N LEU A 747 -21.27 13.71 22.26
CA LEU A 747 -21.53 14.24 23.62
C LEU A 747 -20.30 14.92 24.23
N SER A 748 -20.55 15.87 25.13
CA SER A 748 -19.51 16.42 26.00
C SER A 748 -19.01 15.36 26.98
N ASN A 749 -17.88 15.60 27.65
CA ASN A 749 -17.38 14.63 28.63
C ASN A 749 -18.31 14.54 29.85
N VAL A 750 -18.89 15.67 30.27
CA VAL A 750 -19.83 15.72 31.40
C VAL A 750 -21.11 14.95 31.08
N ASP A 751 -21.75 15.23 29.93
CA ASP A 751 -22.98 14.53 29.53
C ASP A 751 -22.76 13.03 29.35
N ARG A 752 -21.54 12.63 28.95
CA ARG A 752 -21.18 11.22 28.75
C ARG A 752 -21.09 10.48 30.10
N GLU A 753 -20.51 11.07 31.14
CA GLU A 753 -20.42 10.46 32.47
C GLU A 753 -21.81 10.21 33.05
N GLU A 754 -22.68 11.21 33.00
CA GLU A 754 -24.07 11.11 33.44
C GLU A 754 -24.83 10.01 32.68
N TYR A 755 -24.68 9.97 31.35
CA TYR A 755 -25.39 9.00 30.54
C TYR A 755 -24.89 7.56 30.71
N ILE A 756 -23.57 7.33 30.84
CA ILE A 756 -23.02 5.99 31.12
C ILE A 756 -23.58 5.46 32.45
N SER A 757 -23.73 6.32 33.45
CA SER A 757 -24.35 5.94 34.72
C SER A 757 -25.83 5.56 34.55
N ASN A 758 -26.55 6.18 33.62
CA ASN A 758 -27.93 5.82 33.31
C ASN A 758 -28.03 4.54 32.46
N LEU A 759 -27.00 4.23 31.65
CA LEU A 759 -26.96 3.03 30.80
C LEU A 759 -26.89 1.71 31.57
N THR A 760 -26.45 1.72 32.84
CA THR A 760 -26.47 0.50 33.69
C THR A 760 -27.90 0.08 34.06
N LYS A 761 -28.88 0.98 33.91
CA LYS A 761 -30.29 0.78 34.30
C LYS A 761 -31.22 0.45 33.13
N VAL A 762 -30.73 0.46 31.88
CA VAL A 762 -31.52 0.15 30.67
C VAL A 762 -31.41 -1.31 30.24
N PRO A 763 -32.29 -1.81 29.34
CA PRO A 763 -32.28 -3.19 28.87
C PRO A 763 -30.92 -3.67 28.33
N MET A 764 -30.64 -4.97 28.52
CA MET A 764 -29.38 -5.69 28.22
C MET A 764 -28.65 -5.28 26.92
N TYR A 765 -29.40 -5.04 25.85
CA TYR A 765 -28.81 -4.69 24.55
C TYR A 765 -28.16 -3.29 24.55
N LEU A 766 -28.70 -2.32 25.29
CA LEU A 766 -28.09 -0.99 25.44
C LEU A 766 -26.93 -0.98 26.42
N GLN A 767 -26.92 -1.88 27.40
CA GLN A 767 -25.79 -2.04 28.33
C GLN A 767 -24.50 -2.39 27.57
N LYS A 768 -24.54 -3.25 26.55
CA LYS A 768 -23.38 -3.56 25.69
C LYS A 768 -22.81 -2.33 24.99
N HIS A 769 -23.67 -1.45 24.49
CA HIS A 769 -23.25 -0.19 23.89
C HIS A 769 -22.65 0.75 24.94
N GLY A 770 -23.24 0.82 26.15
CA GLY A 770 -22.69 1.56 27.28
C GLY A 770 -21.31 1.05 27.72
N ILE A 771 -21.10 -0.27 27.73
CA ILE A 771 -19.83 -0.92 28.04
C ILE A 771 -18.77 -0.48 27.02
N HIS A 772 -19.04 -0.64 25.72
CA HIS A 772 -18.09 -0.22 24.67
C HIS A 772 -17.72 1.28 24.77
N MET A 773 -18.68 2.12 25.15
CA MET A 773 -18.48 3.55 25.35
C MET A 773 -17.68 3.87 26.63
N ALA A 774 -17.90 3.15 27.72
CA ALA A 774 -17.20 3.32 28.98
C ALA A 774 -15.69 3.09 28.85
N PHE A 775 -15.29 2.21 27.94
CA PHE A 775 -13.89 1.92 27.66
C PHE A 775 -13.13 3.06 26.96
N MET A 776 -13.80 4.09 26.42
CA MET A 776 -13.12 5.28 25.85
C MET A 776 -12.48 6.18 26.92
N GLU A 777 -12.90 6.09 28.19
CA GLU A 777 -12.39 6.88 29.33
C GLU A 777 -11.95 5.98 30.51
N PHE A 778 -11.23 4.91 30.16
CA PHE A 778 -10.82 3.78 31.01
C PHE A 778 -10.46 4.11 32.47
N ASP A 779 -9.69 5.17 32.73
CA ASP A 779 -9.13 5.42 34.07
C ASP A 779 -10.21 5.71 35.15
N LYS A 780 -11.39 6.19 34.75
CA LYS A 780 -12.50 6.50 35.67
C LYS A 780 -13.54 5.38 35.81
N LEU A 781 -13.48 4.36 34.94
CA LEU A 781 -14.59 3.44 34.70
C LEU A 781 -14.27 1.97 34.99
N ILE A 782 -13.03 1.65 35.43
CA ILE A 782 -12.66 0.32 35.98
C ILE A 782 -13.66 -0.15 37.06
N PRO A 783 -14.05 0.67 38.07
CA PRO A 783 -14.98 0.22 39.10
C PRO A 783 -16.37 -0.15 38.55
N ILE A 784 -16.80 0.54 37.49
CA ILE A 784 -18.09 0.25 36.84
C ILE A 784 -18.03 -1.09 36.10
N LEU A 785 -16.92 -1.37 35.41
CA LEU A 785 -16.72 -2.64 34.68
C LEU A 785 -16.59 -3.83 35.62
N GLU A 786 -15.86 -3.67 36.73
CA GLU A 786 -15.81 -4.68 37.80
C GLU A 786 -17.19 -4.94 38.40
N THR A 787 -17.97 -3.88 38.65
CA THR A 787 -19.34 -3.99 39.16
C THR A 787 -20.23 -4.74 38.17
N ILE A 788 -20.14 -4.43 36.87
CA ILE A 788 -20.87 -5.14 35.81
C ILE A 788 -20.48 -6.62 35.80
N TRP A 789 -19.18 -6.94 35.85
CA TRP A 789 -18.68 -8.32 35.84
C TRP A 789 -19.15 -9.13 37.06
N LYS A 790 -19.16 -8.51 38.25
CA LYS A 790 -19.60 -9.14 39.50
C LYS A 790 -21.12 -9.36 39.57
N THR A 791 -21.90 -8.45 38.97
CA THR A 791 -23.37 -8.46 39.09
C THR A 791 -24.08 -9.22 37.98
N THR A 792 -23.44 -9.42 36.83
CA THR A 792 -24.09 -10.06 35.67
C THR A 792 -23.69 -11.53 35.52
N THR A 793 -24.70 -12.40 35.40
CA THR A 793 -24.53 -13.81 34.99
C THR A 793 -24.75 -13.99 33.49
N ASN A 794 -25.02 -12.92 32.74
CA ASN A 794 -25.34 -13.01 31.31
C ASN A 794 -24.07 -13.26 30.46
N PRO A 795 -23.96 -14.40 29.74
CA PRO A 795 -22.76 -14.73 28.97
C PRO A 795 -22.41 -13.68 27.92
N THR A 796 -23.42 -13.04 27.32
CA THR A 796 -23.19 -12.03 26.27
C THR A 796 -22.66 -10.70 26.79
N ILE A 797 -23.00 -10.32 28.02
CA ILE A 797 -22.45 -9.11 28.64
C ILE A 797 -21.02 -9.40 29.08
N ARG A 798 -20.80 -10.55 29.74
CA ARG A 798 -19.45 -11.02 30.14
C ARG A 798 -18.51 -11.06 28.93
N ASN A 799 -18.94 -11.68 27.83
CA ASN A 799 -18.17 -11.70 26.59
C ASN A 799 -17.81 -10.30 26.07
N SER A 800 -18.77 -9.36 26.06
CA SER A 800 -18.52 -7.99 25.62
C SER A 800 -17.51 -7.25 26.51
N VAL A 801 -17.56 -7.44 27.83
CA VAL A 801 -16.62 -6.83 28.78
C VAL A 801 -15.22 -7.42 28.60
N PHE A 802 -15.12 -8.75 28.47
CA PHE A 802 -13.86 -9.46 28.27
C PHE A 802 -13.15 -9.02 26.99
N LEU A 803 -13.83 -9.15 25.83
CA LEU A 803 -13.25 -8.86 24.52
C LEU A 803 -12.79 -7.40 24.41
N THR A 804 -13.57 -6.47 24.96
CA THR A 804 -13.20 -5.04 24.92
C THR A 804 -11.99 -4.74 25.80
N THR A 805 -11.89 -5.38 26.97
CA THR A 805 -10.72 -5.24 27.87
C THR A 805 -9.46 -5.82 27.22
N HIS A 806 -9.58 -7.01 26.64
CA HIS A 806 -8.50 -7.66 25.90
C HIS A 806 -8.01 -6.80 24.71
N GLU A 807 -8.94 -6.29 23.88
CA GLU A 807 -8.58 -5.44 22.74
C GLU A 807 -7.85 -4.15 23.16
N LEU A 808 -8.25 -3.55 24.28
CA LEU A 808 -7.57 -2.38 24.82
C LEU A 808 -6.17 -2.68 25.35
N LEU A 809 -6.01 -3.79 26.07
CA LEU A 809 -4.69 -4.25 26.54
C LEU A 809 -3.74 -4.41 25.36
N CYS A 810 -4.21 -5.05 24.28
CA CYS A 810 -3.43 -5.26 23.06
C CYS A 810 -2.99 -3.95 22.38
N LYS A 811 -3.78 -2.88 22.48
CA LYS A 811 -3.51 -1.58 21.83
C LYS A 811 -2.76 -0.58 22.72
N GLN A 812 -2.55 -0.90 24.00
CA GLN A 812 -2.00 0.04 24.97
C GLN A 812 -0.46 0.05 24.95
N SER A 813 0.13 1.25 25.05
CA SER A 813 1.59 1.43 25.09
C SER A 813 2.10 1.96 26.43
N ARG A 814 1.23 2.56 27.27
CA ARG A 814 1.64 3.11 28.57
C ARG A 814 1.73 2.03 29.64
N LYS A 815 2.93 1.83 30.22
CA LYS A 815 3.21 0.85 31.28
C LYS A 815 2.16 0.83 32.41
N SER A 816 1.84 1.98 33.00
CA SER A 816 0.87 2.05 34.10
C SER A 816 -0.56 1.66 33.72
N LYS A 817 -0.96 1.87 32.45
CA LYS A 817 -2.27 1.44 31.96
C LYS A 817 -2.29 -0.04 31.58
N ILE A 818 -1.18 -0.55 31.04
CA ILE A 818 -1.03 -1.98 30.74
C ILE A 818 -1.23 -2.80 32.01
N LEU A 819 -0.56 -2.42 33.12
CA LEU A 819 -0.69 -3.11 34.39
C LEU A 819 -2.13 -3.09 34.93
N LYS A 820 -2.80 -1.93 34.93
CA LYS A 820 -4.21 -1.84 35.36
C LYS A 820 -5.19 -2.64 34.49
N LEU A 821 -4.97 -2.64 33.17
CA LEU A 821 -5.78 -3.45 32.24
C LEU A 821 -5.55 -4.94 32.43
N TRP A 822 -4.29 -5.30 32.74
CA TRP A 822 -3.91 -6.67 33.03
C TRP A 822 -4.52 -7.15 34.35
N GLU A 823 -4.43 -6.38 35.44
CA GLU A 823 -5.07 -6.72 36.72
C GLU A 823 -6.58 -7.01 36.55
N LEU A 824 -7.27 -6.18 35.78
CA LEU A 824 -8.69 -6.37 35.48
C LEU A 824 -8.95 -7.62 34.63
N LEU A 825 -8.13 -7.85 33.59
CA LEU A 825 -8.29 -9.00 32.69
C LEU A 825 -7.87 -10.32 33.36
N GLU A 826 -6.84 -10.31 34.19
CA GLU A 826 -6.43 -11.44 35.03
C GLU A 826 -7.58 -11.84 35.93
N TYR A 827 -8.17 -10.88 36.64
CA TYR A 827 -9.37 -11.12 37.45
C TYR A 827 -10.52 -11.72 36.62
N PHE A 828 -10.71 -11.30 35.37
CA PHE A 828 -11.72 -11.91 34.49
C PHE A 828 -11.37 -13.37 34.16
N ILE A 829 -10.13 -13.65 33.75
CA ILE A 829 -9.65 -14.99 33.39
C ILE A 829 -9.80 -15.97 34.56
N GLU A 830 -9.47 -15.54 35.78
CA GLU A 830 -9.60 -16.36 37.00
C GLU A 830 -11.05 -16.70 37.36
N ASN A 831 -12.02 -15.94 36.85
CA ASN A 831 -13.44 -16.09 37.14
C ASN A 831 -14.26 -16.54 35.92
N LEU A 832 -13.62 -17.16 34.92
CA LEU A 832 -14.30 -17.74 33.76
C LEU A 832 -14.90 -19.11 34.10
N SER A 833 -16.09 -19.39 33.59
CA SER A 833 -16.72 -20.72 33.65
C SER A 833 -16.44 -21.56 32.40
N ASP A 834 -16.91 -22.81 32.43
CA ASP A 834 -16.94 -23.74 31.30
C ASP A 834 -18.06 -23.45 30.27
N THR A 835 -18.98 -22.55 30.62
CA THR A 835 -20.15 -22.12 29.83
C THR A 835 -19.95 -20.80 29.10
N GLU A 836 -18.72 -20.30 29.07
CA GLU A 836 -18.35 -19.04 28.43
C GLU A 836 -18.42 -19.10 26.89
N ASP A 837 -18.50 -17.92 26.28
CA ASP A 837 -18.57 -17.78 24.83
C ASP A 837 -17.26 -18.26 24.16
N VAL A 838 -17.38 -18.98 23.03
CA VAL A 838 -16.25 -19.49 22.24
C VAL A 838 -15.25 -18.39 21.86
N THR A 839 -15.72 -17.15 21.70
CA THR A 839 -14.86 -16.01 21.39
C THR A 839 -13.90 -15.63 22.54
N ILE A 840 -14.31 -15.79 23.81
CA ILE A 840 -13.41 -15.63 24.97
C ILE A 840 -12.29 -16.68 24.92
N ILE A 841 -12.66 -17.93 24.64
CA ILE A 841 -11.73 -19.07 24.52
C ILE A 841 -10.71 -18.79 23.39
N GLN A 842 -11.14 -18.23 22.27
CA GLN A 842 -10.26 -17.85 21.16
C GLN A 842 -9.30 -16.70 21.48
N GLU A 843 -9.75 -15.67 22.18
CA GLU A 843 -8.88 -14.54 22.56
C GLU A 843 -7.89 -14.93 23.67
N CYS A 844 -8.25 -15.84 24.59
CA CYS A 844 -7.27 -16.50 25.46
C CYS A 844 -6.12 -17.12 24.64
N GLY A 845 -6.43 -17.58 23.42
CA GLY A 845 -5.49 -18.09 22.41
C GLY A 845 -4.50 -17.09 21.79
N SER A 846 -4.75 -15.79 21.91
CA SER A 846 -4.14 -14.75 21.03
C SER A 846 -2.87 -14.09 21.58
N LEU A 847 -1.87 -14.89 21.95
CA LEU A 847 -0.66 -14.41 22.66
C LEU A 847 0.15 -13.35 21.91
N TYR A 848 0.18 -13.40 20.58
CA TYR A 848 0.94 -12.48 19.73
C TYR A 848 0.50 -11.01 19.84
N LYS A 849 -0.73 -10.75 20.28
CA LYS A 849 -1.29 -9.40 20.44
C LYS A 849 -0.93 -8.77 21.80
N ILE A 850 -0.50 -9.58 22.78
CA ILE A 850 -0.34 -9.16 24.17
C ILE A 850 0.98 -8.38 24.36
N PRO A 851 0.99 -7.28 25.14
CA PRO A 851 2.22 -6.56 25.47
C PRO A 851 3.26 -7.45 26.17
N GLU A 852 4.53 -7.31 25.79
CA GLU A 852 5.65 -8.14 26.26
C GLU A 852 5.80 -8.23 27.78
N MET A 853 5.37 -7.18 28.50
CA MET A 853 5.49 -7.08 29.96
C MET A 853 4.61 -8.07 30.72
N VAL A 854 3.43 -8.39 30.19
CA VAL A 854 2.43 -9.27 30.85
C VAL A 854 2.21 -10.56 30.05
N LYS A 855 2.97 -10.75 28.96
CA LYS A 855 2.76 -11.83 28.00
C LYS A 855 2.94 -13.22 28.62
N TYR A 856 3.92 -13.41 29.50
CA TYR A 856 4.16 -14.70 30.15
C TYR A 856 3.07 -15.04 31.19
N GLU A 857 2.60 -14.06 31.98
CA GLU A 857 1.50 -14.26 32.94
C GLU A 857 0.19 -14.56 32.23
N TYR A 858 -0.10 -13.81 31.15
CA TYR A 858 -1.24 -14.05 30.26
C TYR A 858 -1.21 -15.47 29.71
N PHE A 859 -0.04 -15.91 29.21
CA PHE A 859 0.18 -17.24 28.69
C PHE A 859 -0.17 -18.32 29.73
N MET A 860 0.42 -18.24 30.93
CA MET A 860 0.21 -19.25 31.98
C MET A 860 -1.25 -19.32 32.44
N LYS A 861 -1.90 -18.17 32.70
CA LYS A 861 -3.29 -18.11 33.16
C LYS A 861 -4.26 -18.61 32.07
N SER A 862 -4.07 -18.15 30.83
CA SER A 862 -4.91 -18.56 29.70
C SER A 862 -4.76 -20.05 29.41
N TYR A 863 -3.55 -20.60 29.46
CA TYR A 863 -3.31 -22.03 29.25
C TYR A 863 -3.97 -22.89 30.32
N ARG A 864 -3.87 -22.50 31.61
CA ARG A 864 -4.55 -23.19 32.72
C ARG A 864 -6.06 -23.22 32.52
N TYR A 865 -6.66 -22.08 32.17
CA TYR A 865 -8.08 -22.01 31.85
C TYR A 865 -8.44 -22.91 30.67
N LEU A 866 -7.74 -22.79 29.54
CA LEU A 866 -8.04 -23.56 28.33
C LEU A 866 -7.95 -25.07 28.55
N LYS A 867 -6.97 -25.54 29.33
CA LYS A 867 -6.83 -26.97 29.68
C LYS A 867 -7.89 -27.47 30.65
N SER A 868 -8.54 -26.58 31.41
CA SER A 868 -9.66 -26.97 32.28
C SER A 868 -10.94 -27.29 31.50
N LEU A 869 -11.04 -26.85 30.24
CA LEU A 869 -12.20 -27.06 29.38
C LEU A 869 -12.21 -28.46 28.75
N PRO A 870 -13.34 -28.97 28.21
CA PRO A 870 -13.36 -30.23 27.48
C PRO A 870 -12.59 -30.16 26.14
N LYS A 871 -11.86 -31.23 25.76
CA LYS A 871 -10.91 -31.30 24.60
C LYS A 871 -11.44 -30.73 23.28
N LYS A 872 -12.75 -30.88 22.99
CA LYS A 872 -13.39 -30.37 21.77
C LYS A 872 -13.43 -28.83 21.68
N HIS A 873 -13.38 -28.12 22.80
CA HIS A 873 -13.59 -26.66 22.84
C HIS A 873 -12.29 -25.85 22.84
N TYR A 874 -11.16 -26.41 23.26
CA TYR A 874 -9.90 -25.65 23.45
C TYR A 874 -8.76 -26.00 22.49
N THR A 875 -8.82 -27.12 21.76
CA THR A 875 -7.67 -27.67 21.00
C THR A 875 -7.04 -26.63 20.05
N TYR A 876 -7.86 -25.87 19.33
CA TYR A 876 -7.38 -24.82 18.43
C TYR A 876 -6.68 -23.66 19.17
N ALA A 877 -7.26 -23.18 20.27
CA ALA A 877 -6.70 -22.09 21.06
C ALA A 877 -5.39 -22.50 21.74
N VAL A 878 -5.31 -23.72 22.27
CA VAL A 878 -4.07 -24.25 22.86
C VAL A 878 -2.97 -24.38 21.81
N ASN A 879 -3.27 -24.86 20.61
CA ASN A 879 -2.28 -24.93 19.52
C ASN A 879 -1.73 -23.53 19.19
N LEU A 880 -2.61 -22.53 19.03
CA LEU A 880 -2.21 -21.15 18.75
C LEU A 880 -1.28 -20.59 19.82
N ILE A 881 -1.56 -20.81 21.10
CA ILE A 881 -0.68 -20.32 22.16
C ILE A 881 0.64 -21.11 22.15
N THR A 882 0.58 -22.42 21.89
CA THR A 882 1.75 -23.31 21.87
C THR A 882 2.75 -22.89 20.78
N ASP A 883 2.28 -22.44 19.63
CA ASP A 883 3.13 -21.93 18.53
C ASP A 883 3.97 -20.69 18.92
N TYR A 884 3.60 -19.97 19.98
CA TYR A 884 4.32 -18.79 20.47
C TYR A 884 5.10 -19.03 21.77
N VAL A 885 5.15 -20.27 22.26
CA VAL A 885 5.85 -20.62 23.52
C VAL A 885 7.34 -20.31 23.44
N ASP A 886 7.96 -20.44 22.27
CA ASP A 886 9.38 -20.10 22.02
C ASP A 886 9.78 -18.68 22.46
N PHE A 887 8.82 -17.75 22.53
CA PHE A 887 9.06 -16.36 22.91
C PHE A 887 8.87 -16.08 24.41
N VAL A 888 8.22 -16.99 25.15
CA VAL A 888 7.82 -16.74 26.55
C VAL A 888 8.29 -17.81 27.53
N ILE A 889 8.71 -18.98 27.05
CA ILE A 889 9.08 -20.14 27.88
C ILE A 889 10.16 -19.81 28.92
N GLU A 890 11.05 -18.87 28.59
CA GLU A 890 12.14 -18.40 29.46
C GLU A 890 11.65 -17.73 30.75
N LYS A 891 10.45 -17.14 30.73
CA LYS A 891 9.85 -16.40 31.85
C LYS A 891 8.73 -17.19 32.54
N CYS A 892 8.44 -18.41 32.07
CA CYS A 892 7.38 -19.25 32.64
C CYS A 892 7.86 -19.97 33.89
N ASP A 893 6.93 -20.26 34.80
CA ASP A 893 7.21 -21.08 35.98
C ASP A 893 7.69 -22.48 35.57
N ARG A 894 8.73 -22.99 36.24
CA ARG A 894 9.35 -24.30 35.92
C ARG A 894 8.32 -25.42 35.91
N ASP A 895 7.57 -25.56 37.02
CA ASP A 895 6.61 -26.65 37.20
C ASP A 895 5.53 -26.59 36.13
N PHE A 896 5.16 -25.38 35.70
CA PHE A 896 4.20 -25.19 34.62
C PHE A 896 4.74 -25.69 33.26
N VAL A 897 5.99 -25.41 32.90
CA VAL A 897 6.58 -25.89 31.64
C VAL A 897 6.66 -27.42 31.61
N GLU A 898 7.15 -28.01 32.69
CA GLU A 898 7.37 -29.45 32.77
C GLU A 898 6.08 -30.25 32.87
N GLU A 899 5.14 -29.83 33.72
CA GLU A 899 3.86 -30.52 33.90
C GLU A 899 2.97 -30.29 32.68
N ARG A 900 2.82 -29.04 32.22
CA ARG A 900 1.71 -28.68 31.32
C ARG A 900 2.10 -28.55 29.86
N ILE A 901 3.27 -28.00 29.56
CA ILE A 901 3.70 -27.79 28.16
C ILE A 901 4.26 -29.09 27.56
N LEU A 902 5.05 -29.84 28.33
CA LEU A 902 5.73 -31.06 27.86
C LEU A 902 4.88 -32.33 27.97
N GLU A 903 3.70 -32.25 28.60
CA GLU A 903 2.65 -33.28 28.65
C GLU A 903 2.30 -33.83 27.24
N GLY A 904 2.28 -32.95 26.23
CA GLY A 904 1.91 -33.27 24.83
C GLY A 904 2.93 -34.12 24.07
N TRP A 905 4.10 -34.39 24.64
CA TRP A 905 5.09 -35.27 24.01
C TRP A 905 4.56 -36.71 23.84
N ASN A 906 3.71 -37.17 24.76
CA ASN A 906 3.20 -38.56 24.70
C ASN A 906 2.33 -38.83 23.46
N ASP A 907 1.84 -37.81 22.77
CA ASP A 907 0.94 -37.92 21.62
C ASP A 907 1.66 -37.96 20.24
N GLY A 908 3.01 -37.93 20.22
CA GLY A 908 3.81 -38.18 19.00
C GLY A 908 3.92 -37.00 18.01
N HIS A 909 3.62 -35.77 18.42
CA HIS A 909 3.71 -34.60 17.56
C HIS A 909 5.15 -34.07 17.40
N TYR A 910 5.63 -33.95 16.15
CA TYR A 910 6.98 -33.46 15.78
C TYR A 910 7.36 -32.12 16.43
N TYR A 911 6.41 -31.18 16.54
CA TYR A 911 6.59 -29.87 17.19
C TYR A 911 6.99 -29.94 18.67
N SER A 912 6.67 -31.04 19.37
CA SER A 912 7.00 -31.20 20.80
C SER A 912 8.48 -31.45 21.06
N ALA A 913 9.20 -32.07 20.12
CA ALA A 913 10.62 -32.37 20.26
C ALA A 913 11.50 -31.12 20.07
N GLU A 914 11.18 -30.28 19.09
CA GLU A 914 11.91 -29.02 18.83
C GLU A 914 11.80 -28.06 20.02
N LEU A 915 10.57 -27.83 20.50
CA LEU A 915 10.30 -26.97 21.67
C LEU A 915 11.05 -27.47 22.91
N PHE A 916 11.10 -28.79 23.08
CA PHE A 916 11.80 -29.39 24.20
C PHE A 916 13.33 -29.24 24.10
N PHE A 917 13.93 -29.45 22.92
CA PHE A 917 15.37 -29.23 22.77
C PHE A 917 15.72 -27.75 22.99
N LYS A 918 14.86 -26.81 22.58
CA LYS A 918 15.01 -25.39 22.93
C LYS A 918 14.95 -25.15 24.45
N TYR A 919 14.03 -25.82 25.15
CA TYR A 919 13.94 -25.74 26.61
C TYR A 919 15.21 -26.27 27.30
N LEU A 920 15.72 -27.44 26.89
CA LEU A 920 16.98 -27.99 27.41
C LEU A 920 18.16 -27.03 27.19
N LEU A 921 18.24 -26.40 26.02
CA LEU A 921 19.31 -25.47 25.68
C LEU A 921 19.20 -24.13 26.44
N PHE A 922 18.00 -23.75 26.87
CA PHE A 922 17.76 -22.57 27.72
C PHE A 922 18.23 -22.78 29.17
N ILE A 923 18.12 -24.00 29.71
CA ILE A 923 18.51 -24.31 31.08
C ILE A 923 19.98 -23.93 31.31
N GLN A 924 20.27 -22.97 32.19
CA GLN A 924 21.65 -22.53 32.43
C GLN A 924 22.43 -23.49 33.35
N ASP A 925 21.72 -24.13 34.29
CA ASP A 925 22.30 -25.05 35.25
C ASP A 925 22.60 -26.42 34.63
N LYS A 926 23.86 -26.86 34.73
CA LYS A 926 24.33 -28.09 34.08
C LYS A 926 23.76 -29.36 34.73
N GLU A 927 23.60 -29.38 36.05
CA GLU A 927 23.06 -30.54 36.74
C GLU A 927 21.58 -30.69 36.42
N PHE A 928 20.87 -29.56 36.37
CA PHE A 928 19.47 -29.54 36.03
C PHE A 928 19.19 -29.89 34.56
N GLU A 929 20.04 -29.47 33.62
CA GLU A 929 19.96 -29.92 32.22
C GLU A 929 20.05 -31.44 32.11
N LEU A 930 20.99 -32.05 32.84
CA LEU A 930 21.20 -33.49 32.84
C LEU A 930 20.09 -34.26 33.56
N ASP A 931 19.57 -33.73 34.67
CA ASP A 931 18.40 -34.28 35.36
C ASP A 931 17.15 -34.25 34.45
N THR A 932 16.92 -33.11 33.79
CA THR A 932 15.82 -32.95 32.83
C THR A 932 15.96 -33.92 31.66
N TYR A 933 17.18 -34.12 31.15
CA TYR A 933 17.48 -35.14 30.14
C TYR A 933 17.19 -36.56 30.63
N ASP A 934 17.71 -36.94 31.80
CA ASP A 934 17.58 -38.30 32.36
C ASP A 934 16.11 -38.63 32.66
N ARG A 935 15.31 -37.64 33.10
CA ARG A 935 13.88 -37.80 33.39
C ARG A 935 13.01 -37.85 32.13
N LEU A 936 13.29 -37.00 31.13
CA LEU A 936 12.35 -36.79 30.02
C LEU A 936 12.80 -37.39 28.68
N VAL A 937 14.11 -37.39 28.37
CA VAL A 937 14.64 -37.84 27.05
C VAL A 937 15.08 -39.28 27.08
N LYS A 938 15.87 -39.65 28.09
CA LYS A 938 16.49 -40.97 28.19
C LYS A 938 15.49 -42.13 28.13
N PRO A 939 14.30 -42.08 28.78
CA PRO A 939 13.31 -43.15 28.66
C PRO A 939 12.78 -43.35 27.23
N LYS A 940 12.92 -42.33 26.36
CA LYS A 940 12.39 -42.29 24.99
C LYS A 940 13.49 -42.27 23.94
N PHE A 941 14.75 -42.43 24.32
CA PHE A 941 15.93 -42.22 23.50
C PHE A 941 15.85 -42.88 22.11
N LEU A 942 15.45 -44.16 22.05
CA LEU A 942 15.31 -44.90 20.78
C LEU A 942 14.28 -44.30 19.82
N ARG A 943 13.17 -43.78 20.35
CA ARG A 943 12.12 -43.13 19.54
C ARG A 943 12.56 -41.75 19.04
N LEU A 944 13.55 -41.16 19.70
CA LEU A 944 14.05 -39.81 19.42
C LEU A 944 15.35 -39.79 18.61
N ARG A 945 15.87 -40.97 18.21
CA ARG A 945 17.13 -41.11 17.47
C ARG A 945 17.24 -40.11 16.31
N ASP A 946 16.24 -40.06 15.44
CA ASP A 946 16.27 -39.18 14.26
C ASP A 946 16.22 -37.69 14.62
N ASN A 947 15.42 -37.32 15.63
CA ASN A 947 15.30 -35.94 16.10
C ASN A 947 16.59 -35.47 16.80
N LEU A 948 17.32 -36.38 17.47
CA LEU A 948 18.63 -36.10 18.05
C LEU A 948 19.70 -35.83 16.99
N PHE A 949 19.58 -36.40 15.78
CA PHE A 949 20.47 -36.10 14.68
C PHE A 949 20.07 -34.83 13.91
N LYS A 950 18.78 -34.50 13.81
CA LYS A 950 18.27 -33.38 12.99
C LYS A 950 18.00 -32.12 13.79
N ASP A 951 17.15 -32.23 14.82
CA ASP A 951 16.59 -31.06 15.51
C ASP A 951 17.55 -30.55 16.58
N LEU A 952 18.27 -31.42 17.29
CA LEU A 952 19.20 -31.00 18.33
C LEU A 952 20.36 -30.14 17.77
N PRO A 953 21.12 -30.55 16.73
CA PRO A 953 22.19 -29.72 16.16
C PRO A 953 21.69 -28.39 15.58
N PHE A 954 20.50 -28.39 14.96
CA PHE A 954 19.86 -27.17 14.48
C PHE A 954 19.56 -26.19 15.62
N ASN A 955 18.98 -26.70 16.72
CA ASN A 955 18.66 -25.89 17.89
C ASN A 955 19.90 -25.42 18.66
N VAL A 956 21.02 -26.16 18.61
CA VAL A 956 22.30 -25.70 19.17
C VAL A 956 22.76 -24.40 18.50
N ARG A 957 22.62 -24.26 17.18
CA ARG A 957 22.97 -23.01 16.48
C ARG A 957 22.18 -21.83 17.04
N TYR A 958 20.87 -22.01 17.19
CA TYR A 958 19.99 -21.02 17.77
C TYR A 958 20.34 -20.72 19.24
N GLY A 959 20.60 -21.76 20.04
CA GLY A 959 20.99 -21.61 21.45
C GLY A 959 22.33 -20.90 21.64
N VAL A 960 23.31 -21.13 20.77
CA VAL A 960 24.60 -20.43 20.79
C VAL A 960 24.43 -18.95 20.49
N ILE A 961 23.58 -18.59 19.53
CA ILE A 961 23.32 -17.19 19.17
C ILE A 961 22.49 -16.49 20.23
N LYS A 962 21.37 -17.09 20.64
CA LYS A 962 20.34 -16.48 21.49
C LYS A 962 20.67 -16.60 22.98
N TYR A 963 21.04 -17.80 23.44
CA TYR A 963 21.29 -18.11 24.85
C TYR A 963 22.78 -18.06 25.22
N LYS A 964 23.67 -17.85 24.24
CA LYS A 964 25.12 -17.76 24.42
C LYS A 964 25.70 -18.97 25.18
N ARG A 965 25.22 -20.18 24.86
CA ARG A 965 25.56 -21.43 25.56
C ARG A 965 25.83 -22.58 24.57
N VAL A 966 26.80 -23.44 24.89
CA VAL A 966 27.14 -24.66 24.13
C VAL A 966 26.96 -25.90 25.03
N PRO A 967 26.11 -26.88 24.67
CA PRO A 967 25.68 -27.96 25.58
C PRO A 967 26.60 -29.20 25.55
N VAL A 968 27.89 -29.02 25.86
CA VAL A 968 28.89 -30.12 25.77
C VAL A 968 28.51 -31.35 26.60
N ASN A 969 28.06 -31.15 27.84
CA ASN A 969 27.76 -32.26 28.75
C ASN A 969 26.58 -33.11 28.27
N LEU A 970 25.56 -32.48 27.67
CA LEU A 970 24.43 -33.16 27.06
C LEU A 970 24.89 -34.05 25.90
N TYR A 971 25.76 -33.55 25.02
CA TYR A 971 26.32 -34.33 23.91
C TYR A 971 27.17 -35.52 24.41
N LYS A 972 28.00 -35.33 25.44
CA LYS A 972 28.75 -36.43 26.07
C LYS A 972 27.83 -37.51 26.64
N ARG A 973 26.76 -37.10 27.31
CA ARG A 973 25.76 -38.03 27.88
C ARG A 973 25.05 -38.80 26.77
N LEU A 974 24.57 -38.11 25.73
CA LEU A 974 23.94 -38.71 24.56
C LEU A 974 24.87 -39.70 23.85
N LEU A 975 26.15 -39.35 23.69
CA LEU A 975 27.14 -40.23 23.05
C LEU A 975 27.34 -41.53 23.83
N ASN A 976 27.38 -41.46 25.16
CA ASN A 976 27.47 -42.66 26.00
C ASN A 976 26.25 -43.56 25.86
N ASP A 977 25.05 -42.98 25.75
CA ASP A 977 23.83 -43.74 25.54
C ASP A 977 23.76 -44.32 24.11
N PHE A 978 24.24 -43.59 23.09
CA PHE A 978 24.43 -44.14 21.74
C PHE A 978 25.39 -45.33 21.73
N LYS A 979 26.54 -45.24 22.41
CA LYS A 979 27.53 -46.33 22.51
C LYS A 979 27.02 -47.59 23.20
N ARG A 980 26.03 -47.45 24.09
CA ARG A 980 25.40 -48.59 24.78
C ARG A 980 24.43 -49.35 23.89
N ILE A 981 23.82 -48.67 22.93
CA ILE A 981 22.72 -49.18 22.11
C ILE A 981 23.22 -49.63 20.73
N LEU A 982 24.05 -48.81 20.09
CA LEU A 982 24.54 -49.03 18.73
C LEU A 982 25.81 -49.88 18.77
N LYS A 983 25.97 -50.78 17.77
CA LYS A 983 27.11 -51.68 17.69
C LYS A 983 27.92 -51.42 16.41
N LEU A 984 29.25 -51.46 16.55
CA LEU A 984 30.15 -51.47 15.39
C LEU A 984 30.37 -52.92 14.93
N PRO A 985 30.38 -53.20 13.61
CA PRO A 985 30.37 -52.23 12.50
C PRO A 985 28.97 -51.82 11.99
N GLU A 986 27.86 -52.43 12.44
CA GLU A 986 26.53 -52.28 11.82
C GLU A 986 26.00 -50.84 11.83
N ASP A 987 26.23 -50.09 12.91
CA ASP A 987 25.77 -48.71 13.10
C ASP A 987 26.89 -47.68 12.89
N TYR A 988 27.91 -48.01 12.10
CA TYR A 988 29.11 -47.18 11.92
C TYR A 988 28.78 -45.71 11.62
N VAL A 989 27.89 -45.45 10.64
CA VAL A 989 27.57 -44.10 10.20
C VAL A 989 26.97 -43.27 11.33
N ASP A 990 26.00 -43.82 12.08
CA ASP A 990 25.31 -43.09 13.14
C ASP A 990 26.23 -42.82 14.33
N LEU A 991 26.98 -43.83 14.77
CA LEU A 991 27.87 -43.69 15.92
C LEU A 991 29.00 -42.69 15.61
N ARG A 992 29.63 -42.80 14.43
CA ARG A 992 30.70 -41.89 14.01
C ARG A 992 30.20 -40.48 13.73
N THR A 993 29.00 -40.34 13.16
CA THR A 993 28.38 -39.02 12.98
C THR A 993 28.20 -38.34 14.34
N PHE A 994 27.67 -39.05 15.34
CA PHE A 994 27.43 -38.47 16.66
C PHE A 994 28.72 -38.20 17.45
N GLU A 995 29.77 -39.00 17.26
CA GLU A 995 31.10 -38.71 17.79
C GLU A 995 31.69 -37.43 17.19
N LEU A 996 31.62 -37.25 15.85
CA LEU A 996 32.05 -36.00 15.22
C LEU A 996 31.20 -34.80 15.66
N MET A 997 29.89 -34.98 15.86
CA MET A 997 29.04 -33.92 16.42
C MET A 997 29.47 -33.53 17.85
N THR A 998 29.81 -34.52 18.68
CA THR A 998 30.26 -34.28 20.06
C THR A 998 31.59 -33.53 20.07
N ASP A 999 32.55 -33.96 19.23
CA ASP A 999 33.84 -33.27 19.07
C ASP A 999 33.64 -31.84 18.53
N PHE A 1000 32.73 -31.64 17.57
CA PHE A 1000 32.41 -30.32 17.04
C PHE A 1000 31.88 -29.40 18.14
N VAL A 1001 30.95 -29.87 18.98
CA VAL A 1001 30.36 -29.10 20.08
C VAL A 1001 31.42 -28.79 21.16
N GLU A 1002 32.34 -29.71 21.44
CA GLU A 1002 33.47 -29.47 22.35
C GLU A 1002 34.43 -28.40 21.83
N ILE A 1003 34.82 -28.49 20.56
CA ILE A 1003 35.68 -27.50 19.90
C ILE A 1003 34.95 -26.14 19.82
N LEU A 1004 33.66 -26.14 19.50
CA LEU A 1004 32.83 -24.95 19.50
C LEU A 1004 32.83 -24.26 20.86
N GLN A 1005 32.66 -24.99 21.96
CA GLN A 1005 32.72 -24.42 23.31
C GLN A 1005 34.08 -23.82 23.65
N HIS A 1006 35.17 -24.37 23.14
CA HIS A 1006 36.53 -23.85 23.37
C HIS A 1006 36.77 -22.50 22.67
N HIS A 1007 36.23 -22.34 21.46
CA HIS A 1007 36.42 -21.15 20.62
C HIS A 1007 35.29 -20.11 20.76
N PHE A 1008 34.17 -20.48 21.36
CA PHE A 1008 33.02 -19.60 21.57
C PHE A 1008 33.21 -18.66 22.77
N SER A 1009 32.87 -17.38 22.59
CA SER A 1009 32.87 -16.38 23.66
C SER A 1009 31.46 -15.81 23.89
N PRO A 1010 30.86 -15.99 25.09
CA PRO A 1010 29.52 -15.48 25.38
C PRO A 1010 29.43 -13.95 25.46
N LYS A 1011 30.58 -13.25 25.49
CA LYS A 1011 30.65 -11.78 25.56
C LYS A 1011 30.56 -11.09 24.20
N ILE A 1012 30.66 -11.84 23.09
CA ILE A 1012 30.60 -11.30 21.73
C ILE A 1012 29.16 -11.36 21.24
N ASP A 1013 28.66 -10.24 20.70
CA ASP A 1013 27.34 -10.19 20.08
C ASP A 1013 27.46 -10.52 18.59
N TYR A 1014 27.12 -11.76 18.25
CA TYR A 1014 27.05 -12.27 16.88
C TYR A 1014 25.74 -11.80 16.23
N SER A 1015 25.77 -11.45 14.94
CA SER A 1015 24.72 -10.69 14.23
C SER A 1015 23.41 -11.45 13.91
N ASN A 1016 23.00 -12.42 14.76
CA ASN A 1016 22.03 -13.48 14.47
C ASN A 1016 22.48 -14.48 13.39
N ASP A 1017 23.75 -14.48 13.00
CA ASP A 1017 24.33 -15.45 12.06
C ASP A 1017 25.28 -16.41 12.78
N PHE A 1018 25.05 -17.72 12.63
CA PHE A 1018 25.88 -18.77 13.22
C PHE A 1018 27.24 -18.85 12.52
N ASP A 1019 27.30 -18.47 11.25
CA ASP A 1019 28.52 -18.57 10.45
C ASP A 1019 29.62 -17.62 10.96
N GLU A 1020 29.26 -16.53 11.65
CA GLU A 1020 30.24 -15.65 12.32
C GLU A 1020 30.96 -16.33 13.50
N VAL A 1021 30.39 -17.40 14.04
CA VAL A 1021 31.00 -18.21 15.11
C VAL A 1021 32.06 -19.16 14.52
N LEU A 1022 31.93 -19.55 13.25
CA LEU A 1022 32.77 -20.53 12.54
C LEU A 1022 34.11 -19.94 12.07
N LYS A 1023 34.89 -19.39 13.00
CA LYS A 1023 36.19 -18.77 12.70
C LYS A 1023 37.28 -19.80 12.36
N THR A 1024 38.32 -19.34 11.66
CA THR A 1024 39.45 -20.16 11.21
C THR A 1024 40.04 -21.12 12.26
N PRO A 1025 40.30 -20.72 13.52
CA PRO A 1025 40.86 -21.63 14.53
C PRO A 1025 39.94 -22.82 14.84
N LEU A 1026 38.62 -22.58 14.93
CA LEU A 1026 37.62 -23.62 15.16
C LEU A 1026 37.58 -24.62 14.00
N LEU A 1027 37.54 -24.12 12.76
CA LEU A 1027 37.51 -24.98 11.57
C LEU A 1027 38.79 -25.81 11.43
N CYS A 1028 39.94 -25.25 11.81
CA CYS A 1028 41.23 -25.94 11.79
C CYS A 1028 41.26 -27.08 12.82
N ASP A 1029 40.86 -26.82 14.07
CA ASP A 1029 40.83 -27.86 15.10
C ASP A 1029 39.81 -28.94 14.78
N PHE A 1030 38.70 -28.57 14.15
CA PHE A 1030 37.71 -29.54 13.71
C PHE A 1030 38.21 -30.41 12.55
N ALA A 1031 38.90 -29.83 11.56
CA ALA A 1031 39.55 -30.58 10.50
C ALA A 1031 40.55 -31.60 11.05
N LYS A 1032 41.33 -31.25 12.08
CA LYS A 1032 42.24 -32.20 12.76
C LYS A 1032 41.48 -33.35 13.41
N ALA A 1033 40.34 -33.08 14.06
CA ALA A 1033 39.49 -34.12 14.65
C ALA A 1033 38.95 -35.08 13.58
N CYS A 1034 38.46 -34.56 12.45
CA CYS A 1034 38.02 -35.36 11.31
C CYS A 1034 39.14 -36.26 10.78
N SER A 1035 40.34 -35.70 10.55
CA SER A 1035 41.50 -36.47 10.08
C SER A 1035 41.92 -37.56 11.05
N LYS A 1036 41.86 -37.32 12.36
CA LYS A 1036 42.19 -38.31 13.39
C LYS A 1036 41.21 -39.48 13.42
N HIS A 1037 39.91 -39.22 13.32
CA HIS A 1037 38.91 -40.30 13.25
C HIS A 1037 39.07 -41.13 11.97
N LEU A 1038 39.24 -40.47 10.82
CA LEU A 1038 39.44 -41.18 9.55
C LEU A 1038 40.65 -42.11 9.61
N GLN A 1039 41.79 -41.65 10.16
CA GLN A 1039 43.00 -42.48 10.29
C GLN A 1039 42.75 -43.71 11.17
N ARG A 1040 42.11 -43.53 12.33
CA ARG A 1040 41.77 -44.64 13.22
C ARG A 1040 40.86 -45.66 12.54
N ASP A 1041 39.91 -45.18 11.76
CA ASP A 1041 38.91 -46.04 11.12
C ASP A 1041 39.49 -46.75 9.88
N ILE A 1042 40.52 -46.21 9.21
CA ILE A 1042 41.26 -46.88 8.12
C ILE A 1042 42.08 -48.06 8.64
N GLU A 1043 42.68 -47.93 9.84
CA GLU A 1043 43.41 -49.02 10.48
C GLU A 1043 42.50 -50.16 10.92
N THR A 1044 41.20 -49.90 11.07
CA THR A 1044 40.23 -50.83 11.67
C THR A 1044 39.26 -51.46 10.65
N PHE A 1045 38.93 -50.78 9.54
CA PHE A 1045 37.91 -51.23 8.59
C PHE A 1045 38.42 -51.20 7.13
N THR A 1046 37.97 -52.15 6.29
CA THR A 1046 38.49 -52.36 4.92
C THR A 1046 37.81 -51.53 3.81
N ARG A 1047 36.80 -50.70 4.14
CA ARG A 1047 36.05 -49.84 3.18
C ARG A 1047 35.77 -48.42 3.73
N THR A 1048 36.67 -47.87 4.53
CA THR A 1048 36.39 -46.74 5.43
C THR A 1048 36.18 -45.40 4.74
N ILE A 1049 36.88 -45.12 3.62
CA ILE A 1049 36.89 -43.76 3.01
C ILE A 1049 35.49 -43.34 2.54
N PHE A 1050 34.80 -44.16 1.76
CA PHE A 1050 33.46 -43.85 1.24
C PHE A 1050 32.38 -43.84 2.33
N THR A 1051 32.53 -44.65 3.37
CA THR A 1051 31.58 -44.63 4.50
C THR A 1051 31.81 -43.42 5.40
N PHE A 1052 33.06 -42.96 5.55
CA PHE A 1052 33.40 -41.74 6.30
C PHE A 1052 32.97 -40.47 5.57
N GLU A 1053 32.94 -40.47 4.24
CA GLU A 1053 32.33 -39.39 3.43
C GLU A 1053 30.88 -39.12 3.87
N HIS A 1054 30.06 -40.17 3.98
CA HIS A 1054 28.68 -40.03 4.45
C HIS A 1054 28.59 -39.55 5.91
N VAL A 1055 29.52 -39.96 6.76
CA VAL A 1055 29.59 -39.50 8.16
C VAL A 1055 29.87 -38.00 8.23
N LEU A 1056 30.89 -37.52 7.50
CA LEU A 1056 31.29 -36.13 7.50
C LEU A 1056 30.23 -35.24 6.84
N ASP A 1057 29.69 -35.63 5.68
CA ASP A 1057 28.63 -34.86 5.02
C ASP A 1057 27.35 -34.79 5.86
N ARG A 1058 26.93 -35.90 6.49
CA ARG A 1058 25.75 -35.91 7.37
C ARG A 1058 25.92 -34.97 8.56
N MET A 1059 27.07 -34.99 9.22
CA MET A 1059 27.31 -34.07 10.34
C MET A 1059 27.35 -32.60 9.88
N LEU A 1060 28.02 -32.29 8.77
CA LEU A 1060 28.05 -30.94 8.19
C LEU A 1060 26.65 -30.46 7.77
N TYR A 1061 25.80 -31.39 7.32
CA TYR A 1061 24.40 -31.12 6.99
C TYR A 1061 23.56 -30.85 8.24
N CYS A 1062 23.71 -31.65 9.30
CA CYS A 1062 22.98 -31.46 10.56
C CYS A 1062 23.25 -30.10 11.22
N PHE A 1063 24.49 -29.59 11.14
CA PHE A 1063 24.82 -28.22 11.57
C PHE A 1063 24.62 -27.15 10.48
N GLN A 1064 24.15 -27.53 9.29
CA GLN A 1064 23.95 -26.66 8.13
C GLN A 1064 25.16 -25.75 7.82
N ILE A 1065 26.37 -26.32 7.87
CA ILE A 1065 27.61 -25.59 7.61
C ILE A 1065 27.64 -25.15 6.13
N GLY A 1066 27.80 -23.85 5.88
CA GLY A 1066 27.84 -23.28 4.54
C GLY A 1066 29.03 -23.75 3.69
N THR A 1067 28.88 -23.69 2.36
CA THR A 1067 29.86 -24.20 1.38
C THR A 1067 31.27 -23.63 1.58
N PHE A 1068 31.40 -22.32 1.79
CA PHE A 1068 32.69 -21.69 2.13
C PHE A 1068 33.38 -22.34 3.34
N HIS A 1069 32.67 -22.52 4.45
CA HIS A 1069 33.21 -23.12 5.67
C HIS A 1069 33.55 -24.62 5.48
N ARG A 1070 32.76 -25.35 4.68
CA ARG A 1070 33.08 -26.74 4.29
C ARG A 1070 34.41 -26.82 3.54
N LEU A 1071 34.61 -25.94 2.56
CA LEU A 1071 35.87 -25.88 1.80
C LEU A 1071 37.06 -25.56 2.72
N GLN A 1072 36.90 -24.65 3.67
CA GLN A 1072 37.95 -24.37 4.66
C GLN A 1072 38.29 -25.60 5.50
N ILE A 1073 37.30 -26.37 5.97
CA ILE A 1073 37.54 -27.63 6.69
C ILE A 1073 38.35 -28.58 5.81
N TYR A 1074 37.94 -28.79 4.55
CA TYR A 1074 38.64 -29.67 3.61
C TYR A 1074 40.08 -29.23 3.37
N LYS A 1075 40.32 -27.93 3.19
CA LYS A 1075 41.66 -27.34 3.07
C LYS A 1075 42.53 -27.68 4.29
N TYR A 1076 42.02 -27.50 5.50
CA TYR A 1076 42.76 -27.81 6.72
C TYR A 1076 42.99 -29.31 6.95
N MET A 1077 42.15 -30.19 6.37
CA MET A 1077 42.40 -31.64 6.40
C MET A 1077 43.62 -32.02 5.55
N LEU A 1078 43.90 -31.31 4.45
CA LEU A 1078 45.00 -31.57 3.51
C LEU A 1078 46.39 -31.10 3.99
N VAL A 1079 46.58 -30.82 5.28
CA VAL A 1079 47.87 -30.31 5.78
C VAL A 1079 48.95 -31.41 5.84
N ASP A 1080 48.56 -32.66 6.09
CA ASP A 1080 49.49 -33.79 6.19
C ASP A 1080 49.60 -34.58 4.87
N GLN A 1081 50.66 -34.32 4.12
CA GLN A 1081 50.95 -34.97 2.83
C GLN A 1081 51.32 -36.46 2.93
N SER A 1082 51.50 -37.00 4.14
CA SER A 1082 51.79 -38.43 4.32
C SER A 1082 50.53 -39.32 4.24
N LYS A 1083 49.33 -38.72 4.22
CA LYS A 1083 48.04 -39.40 4.40
C LYS A 1083 47.20 -39.34 3.13
N ILE A 1084 47.47 -40.27 2.20
CA ILE A 1084 46.84 -40.33 0.87
C ILE A 1084 45.31 -40.43 0.97
N GLU A 1085 44.79 -41.12 1.99
CA GLU A 1085 43.37 -41.39 2.18
C GLU A 1085 42.57 -40.12 2.48
N ILE A 1086 43.18 -39.13 3.14
CA ILE A 1086 42.55 -37.82 3.38
C ILE A 1086 42.39 -37.06 2.06
N TYR A 1087 43.38 -37.15 1.17
CA TYR A 1087 43.33 -36.52 -0.15
C TYR A 1087 42.24 -37.16 -1.03
N LEU A 1088 42.06 -38.48 -0.93
CA LEU A 1088 40.98 -39.21 -1.61
C LEU A 1088 39.59 -38.81 -1.09
N LEU A 1089 39.42 -38.70 0.23
CA LEU A 1089 38.18 -38.25 0.87
C LEU A 1089 37.83 -36.81 0.46
N VAL A 1090 38.79 -35.89 0.56
CA VAL A 1090 38.53 -34.48 0.21
C VAL A 1090 38.15 -34.37 -1.26
N HIS A 1091 38.83 -35.10 -2.16
CA HIS A 1091 38.47 -35.12 -3.57
C HIS A 1091 37.00 -35.56 -3.81
N SER A 1092 36.55 -36.65 -3.18
CA SER A 1092 35.17 -37.13 -3.37
C SER A 1092 34.13 -36.13 -2.86
N MET A 1093 34.48 -35.39 -1.80
CA MET A 1093 33.61 -34.39 -1.17
C MET A 1093 33.63 -33.00 -1.81
N MET A 1094 34.48 -32.77 -2.83
CA MET A 1094 34.59 -31.45 -3.48
C MET A 1094 33.32 -31.08 -4.25
N PRO A 1095 32.72 -29.90 -3.99
CA PRO A 1095 31.52 -29.46 -4.71
C PRO A 1095 31.83 -29.19 -6.19
N LYS A 1096 30.97 -29.67 -7.09
CA LYS A 1096 31.13 -29.51 -8.56
C LYS A 1096 31.13 -28.03 -8.96
N ASN A 1097 30.22 -27.24 -8.40
CA ASN A 1097 30.07 -25.79 -8.64
C ASN A 1097 30.12 -25.03 -7.30
N VAL A 1098 30.75 -23.86 -7.28
CA VAL A 1098 30.78 -22.92 -6.13
C VAL A 1098 30.56 -21.50 -6.64
N TYR A 1099 30.19 -20.57 -5.78
CA TYR A 1099 30.01 -19.18 -6.19
C TYR A 1099 31.37 -18.50 -6.48
N GLU A 1100 31.41 -17.60 -7.47
CA GLU A 1100 32.63 -16.84 -7.78
C GLU A 1100 33.04 -15.94 -6.59
N GLY A 1101 34.35 -15.82 -6.33
CA GLY A 1101 34.89 -15.06 -5.20
C GLY A 1101 35.67 -15.96 -4.22
N ASP A 1102 35.43 -15.79 -2.92
CA ASP A 1102 36.20 -16.45 -1.86
C ASP A 1102 36.05 -17.98 -1.89
N GLU A 1103 34.87 -18.52 -2.23
CA GLU A 1103 34.67 -19.98 -2.35
C GLU A 1103 35.48 -20.58 -3.49
N GLN A 1104 35.49 -19.92 -4.66
CA GLN A 1104 36.28 -20.36 -5.80
C GLN A 1104 37.78 -20.28 -5.49
N SER A 1105 38.23 -19.21 -4.81
CA SER A 1105 39.65 -19.07 -4.41
C SER A 1105 40.11 -20.22 -3.51
N VAL A 1106 39.30 -20.61 -2.51
CA VAL A 1106 39.65 -21.71 -1.60
C VAL A 1106 39.59 -23.05 -2.33
N LYS A 1107 38.62 -23.23 -3.22
CA LYS A 1107 38.52 -24.42 -4.07
C LYS A 1107 39.75 -24.58 -4.99
N ASP A 1108 40.21 -23.50 -5.61
CA ASP A 1108 41.40 -23.51 -6.46
C ASP A 1108 42.67 -23.84 -5.66
N GLU A 1109 42.76 -23.34 -4.43
CA GLU A 1109 43.85 -23.68 -3.51
C GLU A 1109 43.85 -25.16 -3.14
N ILE A 1110 42.67 -25.73 -2.81
CA ILE A 1110 42.51 -27.17 -2.57
C ILE A 1110 42.92 -27.98 -3.80
N ILE A 1111 42.46 -27.58 -5.00
CA ILE A 1111 42.84 -28.25 -6.26
C ILE A 1111 44.35 -28.19 -6.46
N SER A 1112 44.99 -27.05 -6.17
CA SER A 1112 46.45 -26.92 -6.23
C SER A 1112 47.16 -27.87 -5.25
N MET A 1113 46.65 -27.99 -4.02
CA MET A 1113 47.17 -28.94 -3.02
C MET A 1113 47.02 -30.39 -3.46
N LEU A 1114 45.87 -30.77 -4.05
CA LEU A 1114 45.68 -32.10 -4.63
C LEU A 1114 46.65 -32.34 -5.80
N CYS A 1115 46.76 -31.38 -6.72
CA CYS A 1115 47.56 -31.49 -7.95
C CYS A 1115 49.08 -31.52 -7.72
N SER A 1116 49.55 -30.96 -6.60
CA SER A 1116 50.95 -30.92 -6.20
C SER A 1116 51.38 -32.10 -5.33
N HIS A 1117 50.45 -32.97 -4.92
CA HIS A 1117 50.73 -34.11 -4.06
C HIS A 1117 51.70 -35.13 -4.71
N PRO A 1118 52.67 -35.72 -3.99
CA PRO A 1118 53.71 -36.56 -4.60
C PRO A 1118 53.21 -37.94 -5.08
N SER A 1119 52.16 -38.50 -4.47
CA SER A 1119 51.64 -39.85 -4.80
C SER A 1119 51.08 -39.96 -6.23
N LYS A 1120 51.27 -41.13 -6.85
CA LYS A 1120 50.82 -41.40 -8.24
C LYS A 1120 49.29 -41.45 -8.32
N GLU A 1121 48.64 -42.00 -7.31
CA GLU A 1121 47.19 -42.17 -7.19
C GLU A 1121 46.47 -40.80 -7.20
N ILE A 1122 46.94 -39.84 -6.39
CA ILE A 1122 46.36 -38.50 -6.35
C ILE A 1122 46.65 -37.73 -7.65
N LYS A 1123 47.84 -37.87 -8.23
CA LYS A 1123 48.18 -37.24 -9.52
C LYS A 1123 47.28 -37.71 -10.66
N MET A 1124 46.92 -39.00 -10.70
CA MET A 1124 45.98 -39.53 -11.69
C MET A 1124 44.59 -38.91 -11.56
N ILE A 1125 44.08 -38.79 -10.33
CA ILE A 1125 42.81 -38.10 -10.04
C ILE A 1125 42.86 -36.64 -10.50
N CYS A 1126 43.96 -35.95 -10.21
CA CYS A 1126 44.13 -34.57 -10.63
C CYS A 1126 44.20 -34.38 -12.14
N GLN A 1127 44.84 -35.31 -12.85
CA GLN A 1127 44.89 -35.30 -14.31
C GLN A 1127 43.49 -35.51 -14.90
N HIS A 1128 42.79 -36.53 -14.44
CA HIS A 1128 41.50 -36.94 -15.00
C HIS A 1128 40.33 -36.01 -14.62
N CYS A 1129 40.30 -35.50 -13.39
CA CYS A 1129 39.15 -34.72 -12.89
C CYS A 1129 39.34 -33.21 -12.97
N TYR A 1130 40.58 -32.70 -13.03
CA TYR A 1130 40.86 -31.26 -12.95
C TYR A 1130 41.73 -30.69 -14.09
N ARG A 1131 42.57 -31.49 -14.77
CA ARG A 1131 43.41 -31.01 -15.89
C ARG A 1131 42.84 -31.21 -17.30
N ASP A 1132 41.92 -32.15 -17.52
CA ASP A 1132 41.30 -32.38 -18.85
C ASP A 1132 40.33 -31.28 -19.31
N LYS A 1133 40.16 -30.19 -18.55
CA LYS A 1133 39.47 -28.98 -19.01
C LYS A 1133 40.32 -28.04 -19.88
N ASN A 1134 41.60 -28.36 -20.11
CA ASN A 1134 42.49 -27.59 -21.00
C ASN A 1134 42.69 -28.20 -22.39
N ASN A 1135 42.03 -29.33 -22.73
CA ASN A 1135 42.23 -30.02 -24.02
C ASN A 1135 40.95 -30.32 -24.83
N HIS A 1136 39.80 -29.70 -24.51
CA HIS A 1136 38.63 -29.70 -25.40
C HIS A 1136 37.94 -28.35 -25.48
#